data_AF-A0AAV2QJ71-F1
#
_entry.id   AF-A0AAV2QJ71-F1
#
_cell.length_a   1.000
_cell.length_b   1.000
_cell.length_c   1.000
_cell.angle_alpha   90.00
_cell.angle_beta   90.00
_cell.angle_gamma   90.00
#
_symmetry.space_group_name_H-M   'P 1'
#
loop_
_entity.id
_entity.type
_entity.pdbx_description
1 polymer ?
#
loop_
_entity_poly.entity_id
_entity_poly.type
_entity_poly.pdbx_seq_one_letter_code
_entity_poly.pdbx_strand_id
1 'polypeptide(L)'
;MQPDGAVLLLVALLGPSLASAQCFGGTVTFEKTGGMDFNEPQQPLLQQPGAAITNDCNALCKNTPGCQAFTVDYETSTCLSFDRTSVGRRGSVSSKQSSNLFEKVCLTGVNFGDLCGSERLWSFEKVMDSYLEGHDDKIIPNMDSRTTCMKACLTEGNFTCRSAEYDSVRRQCRLSREDRRTKSESFVYFPGSSVDYIENQCARSLPDCRYETRQDVMVISKDDLQFASSQADCESLCDKTRSFTCRAYTFDGNQNRCYLSGDDSVSLNNTRFPSKNGVSSGEKMCTVSQCERDRGTIIYEKVTGVLLRSARETFYDLSSSARGITENCADRCMDDSTDCPAFSVDYRNSRCYKLDRNTQGRSSDLNPSTGRNYFEKTCVRTALPASCRNKKWQFERVPGKELRGNDDRRLTSVQNRRDCIEACLGETGFLCRSAEYNPTSLVCILSRWDRRTFPDDFVDAASEESEYLENQCTGVDTSCDYQITENAYPRYLDTTIDGIISEIQCQTECTNFDRFNCRSFAYYATASQCFLSGDDKVSAGDTDAIENRAGTNFYDRDCNRDAPVTARPPPTQPETNRPIITTNRPQPTSGGGFRPDFGFGLVSDRCRFGRLTYEKITGYELSGVRSYNLFTAPNTGDRGITKECSDRCANDVNCLAFNLDYNRFECYALTETSADDPSALRQAAGAGYFEGVCLRSGGCGLLWSFDRVPNFKLRDQERETLTGLSKAECMERCLTERRFVCRSANYEYARRICRLSDQDRFSKPTSFEAAPNVDYMENQCASRPEGCTYTNDQQDRYLIYTTKTLSAFSDSACQRAL
;
A
#
# COMPACT_ATOMS: atom_id res chain seq x y z
N MET A 1 82.84 -39.12 -40.96
CA MET A 1 82.16 -40.41 -41.22
C MET A 1 81.37 -40.74 -39.97
N GLN A 2 80.04 -40.79 -40.11
CA GLN A 2 78.96 -41.26 -39.20
C GLN A 2 79.12 -41.09 -37.67
N PRO A 3 78.23 -40.33 -36.99
CA PRO A 3 78.08 -40.38 -35.55
C PRO A 3 76.99 -41.38 -35.12
N ASP A 4 77.19 -41.88 -33.90
CA ASP A 4 76.41 -42.88 -33.19
C ASP A 4 74.93 -42.53 -33.01
N GLY A 5 74.06 -43.51 -33.25
CA GLY A 5 72.64 -43.44 -32.96
C GLY A 5 72.35 -43.82 -31.51
N ALA A 6 72.06 -42.81 -30.68
CA ALA A 6 71.47 -43.00 -29.36
C ALA A 6 69.94 -43.07 -29.46
N VAL A 7 69.37 -44.16 -28.97
CA VAL A 7 67.93 -44.39 -28.81
C VAL A 7 67.40 -43.46 -27.72
N LEU A 8 66.54 -42.49 -28.08
CA LEU A 8 65.83 -41.64 -27.13
C LEU A 8 64.56 -42.36 -26.66
N LEU A 9 64.53 -42.76 -25.39
CA LEU A 9 63.33 -43.21 -24.70
C LEU A 9 62.43 -41.98 -24.45
N LEU A 10 61.36 -41.83 -25.24
CA LEU A 10 60.31 -40.84 -24.99
C LEU A 10 59.43 -41.33 -23.84
N VAL A 11 59.73 -40.88 -22.62
CA VAL A 11 58.81 -40.93 -21.49
C VAL A 11 57.69 -39.94 -21.76
N ALA A 12 56.54 -40.43 -22.21
CA ALA A 12 55.32 -39.65 -22.28
C ALA A 12 54.88 -39.31 -20.84
N LEU A 13 55.21 -38.09 -20.40
CA LEU A 13 54.59 -37.47 -19.24
C LEU A 13 53.09 -37.28 -19.56
N LEU A 14 52.28 -38.23 -19.13
CA LEU A 14 50.84 -38.03 -18.95
C LEU A 14 50.68 -36.94 -17.88
N GLY A 15 50.55 -35.69 -18.33
CA GLY A 15 50.06 -34.63 -17.48
C GLY A 15 48.67 -35.02 -16.94
N PRO A 16 48.33 -34.64 -15.70
CA PRO A 16 47.01 -34.95 -15.17
C PRO A 16 45.98 -34.30 -16.10
N SER A 17 45.13 -35.13 -16.70
CA SER A 17 43.87 -34.66 -17.26
C SER A 17 43.18 -33.86 -16.17
N LEU A 18 42.86 -32.60 -16.47
CA LEU A 18 41.99 -31.77 -15.64
C LEU A 18 40.74 -32.59 -15.33
N ALA A 19 40.70 -33.12 -14.11
CA ALA A 19 39.56 -33.88 -13.62
C ALA A 19 38.33 -32.99 -13.76
N SER A 20 37.33 -33.52 -14.48
CA SER A 20 35.93 -33.12 -14.41
C SER A 20 35.64 -32.53 -13.02
N ALA A 21 35.26 -31.26 -12.95
CA ALA A 21 34.93 -30.58 -11.70
C ALA A 21 33.74 -31.29 -11.03
N GLN A 22 34.03 -32.34 -10.27
CA GLN A 22 33.09 -32.98 -9.38
C GLN A 22 32.77 -31.96 -8.29
N CYS A 23 31.49 -31.72 -8.06
CA CYS A 23 30.97 -30.81 -7.04
C CYS A 23 31.26 -31.37 -5.63
N PHE A 24 32.53 -31.38 -5.23
CA PHE A 24 32.99 -32.00 -4.00
C PHE A 24 32.55 -31.17 -2.80
N GLY A 25 31.76 -31.78 -1.90
CA GLY A 25 31.22 -31.10 -0.72
C GLY A 25 30.14 -30.05 -1.03
N GLY A 26 29.58 -30.05 -2.24
CA GLY A 26 28.48 -29.17 -2.64
C GLY A 26 27.27 -29.93 -3.17
N THR A 27 26.17 -29.22 -3.37
CA THR A 27 24.96 -29.74 -4.00
C THR A 27 24.92 -29.36 -5.47
N VAL A 28 24.71 -30.35 -6.34
CA VAL A 28 24.51 -30.13 -7.78
C VAL A 28 23.04 -29.79 -8.02
N THR A 29 22.80 -28.62 -8.61
CA THR A 29 21.49 -28.17 -9.11
C THR A 29 21.64 -27.61 -10.52
N PHE A 30 20.59 -27.00 -11.05
CA PHE A 30 20.60 -26.33 -12.34
C PHE A 30 20.08 -24.89 -12.24
N GLU A 31 20.56 -24.07 -13.16
CA GLU A 31 19.99 -22.78 -13.56
C GLU A 31 19.27 -22.98 -14.90
N LYS A 32 18.00 -22.57 -14.98
CA LYS A 32 17.19 -22.62 -16.21
C LYS A 32 17.18 -21.26 -16.90
N THR A 33 17.42 -21.22 -18.21
CA THR A 33 17.18 -20.05 -19.06
C THR A 33 16.05 -20.39 -20.02
N GLY A 34 14.88 -19.79 -19.80
CA GLY A 34 13.66 -20.11 -20.54
C GLY A 34 13.64 -19.56 -21.96
N GLY A 35 13.07 -20.31 -22.91
CA GLY A 35 12.91 -19.87 -24.31
C GLY A 35 14.25 -19.68 -25.06
N MET A 36 15.29 -20.42 -24.68
CA MET A 36 16.65 -20.31 -25.20
C MET A 36 17.22 -21.68 -25.58
N ASP A 37 18.01 -21.68 -26.66
CA ASP A 37 18.82 -22.80 -27.12
C ASP A 37 20.32 -22.46 -27.01
N PHE A 38 21.19 -23.46 -27.15
CA PHE A 38 22.65 -23.30 -27.04
C PHE A 38 23.39 -23.88 -28.24
N ASN A 39 23.93 -23.00 -29.07
CA ASN A 39 24.58 -23.34 -30.34
C ASN A 39 26.06 -23.74 -30.14
N GLU A 40 26.29 -24.83 -29.42
CA GLU A 40 27.60 -25.43 -29.20
C GLU A 40 27.59 -26.91 -29.61
N PRO A 41 28.76 -27.58 -29.71
CA PRO A 41 28.83 -29.02 -29.94
C PRO A 41 28.00 -29.79 -28.90
N GLN A 42 27.07 -30.61 -29.38
CA GLN A 42 26.05 -31.26 -28.58
C GLN A 42 26.01 -32.77 -28.79
N GLN A 43 25.52 -33.50 -27.80
CA GLN A 43 25.32 -34.95 -27.86
C GLN A 43 23.86 -35.29 -27.50
N PRO A 44 23.17 -36.15 -28.27
CA PRO A 44 21.81 -36.56 -27.93
C PRO A 44 21.81 -37.32 -26.60
N LEU A 45 20.93 -36.91 -25.69
CA LEU A 45 20.80 -37.51 -24.37
C LEU A 45 19.52 -38.34 -24.23
N LEU A 46 18.40 -37.82 -24.73
CA LEU A 46 17.09 -38.48 -24.66
C LEU A 46 16.16 -37.95 -25.76
N GLN A 47 15.33 -38.82 -26.33
CA GLN A 47 14.22 -38.41 -27.20
C GLN A 47 13.04 -39.36 -26.96
N GLN A 48 11.91 -38.81 -26.51
CA GLN A 48 10.69 -39.56 -26.23
C GLN A 48 9.45 -38.75 -26.62
N PRO A 49 8.93 -38.94 -27.85
CA PRO A 49 7.77 -38.17 -28.32
C PRO A 49 6.53 -38.34 -27.43
N GLY A 50 5.88 -37.22 -27.10
CA GLY A 50 4.62 -37.22 -26.35
C GLY A 50 4.75 -37.43 -24.84
N ALA A 51 5.98 -37.45 -24.31
CA ALA A 51 6.28 -37.48 -22.88
C ALA A 51 6.80 -36.11 -22.37
N ALA A 52 6.69 -35.87 -21.07
CA ALA A 52 7.37 -34.78 -20.37
C ALA A 52 8.75 -35.29 -19.91
N ILE A 53 9.82 -34.81 -20.53
CA ILE A 53 11.17 -35.38 -20.37
C ILE A 53 12.12 -34.56 -19.51
N THR A 54 11.68 -33.39 -18.99
CA THR A 54 12.56 -32.46 -18.27
C THR A 54 13.23 -33.12 -17.06
N ASN A 55 12.48 -33.89 -16.26
CA ASN A 55 13.02 -34.60 -15.11
C ASN A 55 14.06 -35.67 -15.52
N ASP A 56 13.73 -36.49 -16.53
CA ASP A 56 14.63 -37.54 -17.02
C ASP A 56 15.93 -36.96 -17.57
N CYS A 57 15.84 -35.88 -18.36
CA CYS A 57 16.99 -35.11 -18.84
C CYS A 57 17.86 -34.59 -17.70
N ASN A 58 17.23 -34.01 -16.68
CA ASN A 58 17.90 -33.47 -15.51
C ASN A 58 18.68 -34.57 -14.77
N ALA A 59 18.05 -35.72 -14.55
CA ALA A 59 18.66 -36.88 -13.89
C ALA A 59 19.81 -37.46 -14.73
N LEU A 60 19.61 -37.64 -16.04
CA LEU A 60 20.64 -38.13 -16.95
C LEU A 60 21.85 -37.18 -16.98
N CYS A 61 21.65 -35.87 -17.14
CA CYS A 61 22.77 -34.92 -17.15
C CYS A 61 23.46 -34.81 -15.79
N LYS A 62 22.73 -34.92 -14.67
CA LYS A 62 23.33 -35.01 -13.32
C LYS A 62 24.30 -36.18 -13.22
N ASN A 63 23.92 -37.34 -13.75
CA ASN A 63 24.66 -38.61 -13.59
C ASN A 63 25.73 -38.83 -14.67
N THR A 64 25.62 -38.19 -15.84
CA THR A 64 26.61 -38.32 -16.92
C THR A 64 27.87 -37.47 -16.62
N PRO A 65 29.05 -38.09 -16.44
CA PRO A 65 30.30 -37.36 -16.31
C PRO A 65 30.56 -36.55 -17.57
N GLY A 66 30.91 -35.27 -17.41
CA GLY A 66 31.12 -34.37 -18.52
C GLY A 66 29.89 -33.57 -18.95
N CYS A 67 28.65 -33.97 -18.63
CA CYS A 67 27.49 -33.11 -18.91
C CYS A 67 27.51 -31.87 -18.01
N GLN A 68 27.67 -30.68 -18.59
CA GLN A 68 27.67 -29.39 -17.87
C GLN A 68 26.42 -28.57 -18.14
N ALA A 69 25.74 -28.80 -19.26
CA ALA A 69 24.45 -28.20 -19.58
C ALA A 69 23.63 -29.14 -20.45
N PHE A 70 22.33 -28.91 -20.54
CA PHE A 70 21.46 -29.57 -21.50
C PHE A 70 20.34 -28.64 -21.97
N THR A 71 19.80 -28.88 -23.16
CA THR A 71 18.57 -28.23 -23.64
C THR A 71 17.46 -29.25 -23.73
N VAL A 72 16.23 -28.81 -23.48
CA VAL A 72 15.00 -29.57 -23.75
C VAL A 72 14.23 -28.82 -24.81
N ASP A 73 13.94 -29.48 -25.92
CA ASP A 73 13.02 -29.00 -26.95
C ASP A 73 11.66 -29.67 -26.75
N TYR A 74 10.66 -28.89 -26.33
CA TYR A 74 9.34 -29.38 -25.94
C TYR A 74 8.41 -29.66 -27.13
N GLU A 75 8.76 -29.17 -28.32
CA GLU A 75 8.03 -29.46 -29.54
C GLU A 75 8.37 -30.86 -30.05
N THR A 76 9.65 -31.21 -30.01
CA THR A 76 10.17 -32.51 -30.47
C THR A 76 10.39 -33.52 -29.34
N SER A 77 10.17 -33.14 -28.08
CA SER A 77 10.51 -33.93 -26.89
C SER A 77 11.92 -34.52 -26.99
N THR A 78 12.90 -33.66 -27.29
CA THR A 78 14.30 -34.03 -27.49
C THR A 78 15.21 -33.28 -26.52
N CYS A 79 16.24 -33.97 -26.06
CA CYS A 79 17.15 -33.52 -25.03
C CYS A 79 18.59 -33.66 -25.49
N LEU A 80 19.33 -32.56 -25.50
CA LEU A 80 20.70 -32.49 -26.01
C LEU A 80 21.61 -32.03 -24.88
N SER A 81 22.75 -32.69 -24.71
CA SER A 81 23.72 -32.42 -23.65
C SER A 81 24.97 -31.73 -24.19
N PHE A 82 25.60 -30.93 -23.34
CA PHE A 82 26.79 -30.14 -23.64
C PHE A 82 27.86 -30.38 -22.57
N ASP A 83 29.12 -30.37 -22.99
CA ASP A 83 30.28 -30.53 -22.12
C ASP A 83 30.76 -29.21 -21.46
N ARG A 84 30.03 -28.12 -21.70
CA ARG A 84 30.36 -26.75 -21.29
C ARG A 84 29.09 -25.96 -20.97
N THR A 85 29.29 -24.81 -20.32
CA THR A 85 28.24 -23.83 -20.00
C THR A 85 28.37 -22.58 -20.88
N SER A 86 27.40 -21.68 -20.79
CA SER A 86 27.37 -20.36 -21.43
C SER A 86 28.40 -19.37 -20.89
N VAL A 87 29.14 -19.72 -19.81
CA VAL A 87 30.18 -18.87 -19.23
C VAL A 87 31.26 -18.60 -20.27
N GLY A 88 31.48 -17.31 -20.57
CA GLY A 88 32.40 -16.85 -21.62
C GLY A 88 31.90 -17.09 -23.06
N ARG A 89 30.67 -17.60 -23.25
CA ARG A 89 30.07 -17.99 -24.54
C ARG A 89 28.66 -17.44 -24.69
N ARG A 90 28.44 -16.22 -24.19
CA ARG A 90 27.12 -15.58 -24.19
C ARG A 90 26.48 -15.52 -25.59
N GLY A 91 27.29 -15.24 -26.61
CA GLY A 91 26.83 -15.15 -28.01
C GLY A 91 26.41 -16.48 -28.65
N SER A 92 26.72 -17.63 -28.01
CA SER A 92 26.26 -18.94 -28.49
C SER A 92 24.83 -19.27 -28.00
N VAL A 93 24.27 -18.49 -27.07
CA VAL A 93 22.88 -18.65 -26.60
C VAL A 93 21.95 -17.88 -27.54
N SER A 94 20.91 -18.54 -28.05
CA SER A 94 19.94 -17.93 -28.99
C SER A 94 18.51 -18.19 -28.58
N SER A 95 17.61 -17.26 -28.86
CA SER A 95 16.18 -17.41 -28.57
C SER A 95 15.54 -18.54 -29.37
N LYS A 96 14.87 -19.46 -28.68
CA LYS A 96 14.03 -20.52 -29.25
C LYS A 96 12.91 -20.82 -28.27
N GLN A 97 11.72 -20.29 -28.50
CA GLN A 97 10.61 -20.33 -27.55
C GLN A 97 10.14 -21.75 -27.16
N SER A 98 10.37 -22.74 -28.03
CA SER A 98 10.07 -24.15 -27.77
C SER A 98 11.16 -24.88 -26.96
N SER A 99 12.24 -24.20 -26.56
CA SER A 99 13.35 -24.82 -25.87
C SER A 99 13.77 -24.07 -24.61
N ASN A 100 14.22 -24.83 -23.61
CA ASN A 100 14.82 -24.31 -22.39
C ASN A 100 16.24 -24.84 -22.23
N LEU A 101 17.17 -23.97 -21.84
CA LEU A 101 18.55 -24.29 -21.52
C LEU A 101 18.72 -24.47 -20.00
N PHE A 102 19.35 -25.56 -19.59
CA PHE A 102 19.64 -25.88 -18.20
C PHE A 102 21.15 -26.01 -18.01
N GLU A 103 21.74 -25.21 -17.13
CA GLU A 103 23.17 -25.19 -16.86
C GLU A 103 23.45 -25.71 -15.45
N LYS A 104 24.41 -26.63 -15.32
CA LYS A 104 24.76 -27.25 -14.04
C LYS A 104 25.42 -26.22 -13.13
N VAL A 105 24.92 -26.13 -11.90
CA VAL A 105 25.42 -25.26 -10.85
C VAL A 105 25.85 -26.09 -9.66
N CYS A 106 27.04 -25.82 -9.13
CA CYS A 106 27.54 -26.43 -7.90
C CYS A 106 27.47 -25.42 -6.76
N LEU A 107 26.61 -25.68 -5.78
CA LEU A 107 26.46 -24.82 -4.61
C LEU A 107 27.15 -25.45 -3.40
N THR A 108 28.21 -24.82 -2.89
CA THR A 108 28.97 -25.30 -1.72
C THR A 108 28.62 -24.51 -0.46
N GLY A 109 28.64 -25.16 0.70
CA GLY A 109 28.42 -24.48 1.99
C GLY A 109 27.04 -23.85 2.14
N VAL A 110 26.01 -24.49 1.59
CA VAL A 110 24.59 -24.16 1.76
C VAL A 110 23.85 -25.41 2.24
N ASN A 111 22.93 -25.23 3.18
CA ASN A 111 22.01 -26.28 3.56
C ASN A 111 20.85 -26.35 2.55
N PHE A 112 21.15 -26.90 1.37
CA PHE A 112 20.25 -26.87 0.23
C PHE A 112 18.92 -27.58 0.49
N GLY A 113 18.93 -28.70 1.22
CA GLY A 113 17.72 -29.46 1.52
C GLY A 113 16.68 -28.64 2.29
N ASP A 114 17.12 -27.88 3.29
CA ASP A 114 16.24 -27.04 4.09
C ASP A 114 15.71 -25.81 3.32
N LEU A 115 16.52 -25.29 2.39
CA LEU A 115 16.19 -24.08 1.62
C LEU A 115 15.33 -24.37 0.38
N CYS A 116 15.63 -25.44 -0.36
CA CYS A 116 15.08 -25.71 -1.70
C CYS A 116 14.24 -26.99 -1.78
N GLY A 117 14.34 -27.86 -0.76
CA GLY A 117 13.86 -29.26 -0.81
C GLY A 117 14.81 -30.19 -1.56
N SER A 118 14.55 -31.50 -1.47
CA SER A 118 15.37 -32.55 -2.11
C SER A 118 14.98 -32.87 -3.56
N GLU A 119 13.76 -32.52 -3.97
CA GLU A 119 13.16 -32.93 -5.26
C GLU A 119 13.28 -31.85 -6.36
N ARG A 120 13.86 -30.70 -6.04
CA ARG A 120 13.93 -29.54 -6.93
C ARG A 120 14.78 -29.82 -8.17
N LEU A 121 14.21 -29.65 -9.37
CA LEU A 121 14.88 -29.86 -10.65
C LEU A 121 15.91 -28.76 -10.95
N TRP A 122 15.53 -27.49 -10.74
CA TRP A 122 16.41 -26.32 -10.87
C TRP A 122 16.15 -25.33 -9.73
N SER A 123 17.21 -24.66 -9.27
CA SER A 123 17.12 -23.73 -8.14
C SER A 123 17.00 -22.29 -8.58
N PHE A 124 17.37 -21.99 -9.82
CA PHE A 124 17.37 -20.64 -10.33
C PHE A 124 16.81 -20.60 -11.74
N GLU A 125 16.16 -19.49 -12.05
CA GLU A 125 15.88 -19.10 -13.43
C GLU A 125 16.71 -17.87 -13.76
N LYS A 126 17.29 -17.83 -14.96
CA LYS A 126 18.06 -16.69 -15.44
C LYS A 126 17.35 -16.04 -16.61
N VAL A 127 17.33 -14.72 -16.60
CA VAL A 127 16.99 -13.89 -17.76
C VAL A 127 18.20 -13.03 -18.08
N MET A 128 18.76 -13.25 -19.28
CA MET A 128 19.94 -12.53 -19.73
C MET A 128 19.59 -11.08 -20.02
N ASP A 129 20.58 -10.19 -19.88
CA ASP A 129 20.46 -8.78 -20.29
C ASP A 129 19.31 -8.04 -19.59
N SER A 130 18.99 -8.43 -18.35
CA SER A 130 17.82 -7.91 -17.64
C SER A 130 18.15 -7.55 -16.19
N TYR A 131 17.33 -6.68 -15.60
CA TYR A 131 17.43 -6.25 -14.20
C TYR A 131 16.09 -5.69 -13.69
N LEU A 132 15.97 -5.47 -12.39
CA LEU A 132 14.80 -4.95 -11.71
C LEU A 132 15.07 -3.53 -11.19
N GLU A 133 14.64 -2.53 -11.94
CA GLU A 133 14.98 -1.13 -11.70
C GLU A 133 14.40 -0.59 -10.38
N GLY A 134 15.27 -0.15 -9.47
CA GLY A 134 14.89 0.55 -8.24
C GLY A 134 14.43 -0.35 -7.08
N HIS A 135 14.65 -1.67 -7.18
CA HIS A 135 14.26 -2.66 -6.16
C HIS A 135 15.45 -3.43 -5.57
N ASP A 136 16.58 -2.76 -5.42
CA ASP A 136 17.79 -3.32 -4.80
C ASP A 136 17.72 -3.22 -3.26
N ASP A 137 17.39 -4.31 -2.58
CA ASP A 137 17.37 -4.37 -1.11
C ASP A 137 18.79 -4.44 -0.52
N LYS A 138 19.71 -5.12 -1.21
CA LYS A 138 21.10 -5.28 -0.75
C LYS A 138 22.06 -5.35 -1.92
N ILE A 139 23.11 -4.55 -1.83
CA ILE A 139 24.19 -4.50 -2.81
C ILE A 139 25.46 -5.12 -2.21
N ILE A 140 26.02 -6.10 -2.91
CA ILE A 140 27.24 -6.81 -2.51
C ILE A 140 28.31 -6.56 -3.59
N PRO A 141 29.36 -5.75 -3.30
CA PRO A 141 30.46 -5.52 -4.23
C PRO A 141 31.46 -6.69 -4.24
N ASN A 142 32.38 -6.68 -5.20
CA ASN A 142 33.48 -7.65 -5.35
C ASN A 142 33.01 -9.11 -5.46
N MET A 143 31.89 -9.34 -6.13
CA MET A 143 31.35 -10.67 -6.34
C MET A 143 32.21 -11.46 -7.35
N ASP A 144 32.54 -12.71 -7.01
CA ASP A 144 33.44 -13.54 -7.83
C ASP A 144 32.76 -14.17 -9.04
N SER A 145 31.51 -14.60 -8.88
CA SER A 145 30.79 -15.31 -9.93
C SER A 145 29.28 -15.18 -9.76
N ARG A 146 28.56 -15.49 -10.84
CA ARG A 146 27.10 -15.64 -10.84
C ARG A 146 26.63 -16.65 -9.78
N THR A 147 27.34 -17.77 -9.65
CA THR A 147 27.05 -18.81 -8.64
C THR A 147 27.25 -18.31 -7.21
N THR A 148 28.23 -17.43 -6.97
CA THR A 148 28.41 -16.80 -5.65
C THR A 148 27.27 -15.83 -5.34
N CYS A 149 26.77 -15.10 -6.35
CA CYS A 149 25.59 -14.22 -6.23
C CYS A 149 24.31 -15.01 -5.90
N MET A 150 24.07 -16.11 -6.61
CA MET A 150 23.02 -17.08 -6.32
C MET A 150 23.06 -17.58 -4.87
N LYS A 151 24.25 -17.96 -4.40
CA LYS A 151 24.45 -18.41 -3.01
C LYS A 151 24.13 -17.31 -2.01
N ALA A 152 24.55 -16.06 -2.28
CA ALA A 152 24.25 -14.92 -1.43
C ALA A 152 22.73 -14.70 -1.31
N CYS A 153 21.98 -14.83 -2.42
CA CYS A 153 20.52 -14.76 -2.40
C CYS A 153 19.90 -15.89 -1.54
N LEU A 154 20.32 -17.14 -1.75
CA LEU A 154 19.79 -18.29 -0.97
C LEU A 154 20.06 -18.20 0.53
N THR A 155 21.12 -17.51 0.94
CA THR A 155 21.56 -17.44 2.34
C THR A 155 21.26 -16.09 3.00
N GLU A 156 20.52 -15.21 2.31
CA GLU A 156 20.09 -13.94 2.88
C GLU A 156 19.15 -14.19 4.07
N GLY A 157 19.45 -13.55 5.20
CA GLY A 157 18.74 -13.75 6.46
C GLY A 157 17.82 -12.59 6.85
N ASN A 158 18.01 -11.40 6.27
CA ASN A 158 17.25 -10.22 6.63
C ASN A 158 15.90 -10.14 5.92
N PHE A 159 15.77 -10.73 4.73
CA PHE A 159 14.55 -10.78 3.94
C PHE A 159 14.56 -12.02 3.03
N THR A 160 13.40 -12.40 2.50
CA THR A 160 13.32 -13.50 1.53
C THR A 160 13.86 -13.02 0.18
N CYS A 161 15.10 -13.35 -0.16
CA CYS A 161 15.62 -13.00 -1.47
C CYS A 161 14.90 -13.80 -2.58
N ARG A 162 14.07 -13.11 -3.37
CA ARG A 162 13.31 -13.68 -4.50
C ARG A 162 14.07 -13.58 -5.80
N SER A 163 14.87 -12.53 -5.97
CA SER A 163 15.71 -12.36 -7.15
C SER A 163 17.04 -11.73 -6.82
N ALA A 164 17.98 -11.87 -7.75
CA ALA A 164 19.29 -11.26 -7.69
C ALA A 164 19.74 -10.85 -9.09
N GLU A 165 20.64 -9.87 -9.14
CA GLU A 165 21.27 -9.38 -10.36
C GLU A 165 22.77 -9.52 -10.25
N TYR A 166 23.39 -10.18 -11.22
CA TYR A 166 24.84 -10.29 -11.28
C TYR A 166 25.40 -9.46 -12.44
N ASP A 167 26.11 -8.38 -12.11
CA ASP A 167 26.85 -7.59 -13.09
C ASP A 167 28.27 -8.17 -13.25
N SER A 168 28.50 -8.81 -14.40
CA SER A 168 29.77 -9.46 -14.71
C SER A 168 30.94 -8.48 -14.92
N VAL A 169 30.67 -7.23 -15.31
CA VAL A 169 31.69 -6.20 -15.55
C VAL A 169 32.03 -5.49 -14.25
N ARG A 170 31.02 -5.07 -13.49
CA ARG A 170 31.23 -4.38 -12.20
C ARG A 170 31.55 -5.33 -11.06
N ARG A 171 31.39 -6.65 -11.26
CA ARG A 171 31.55 -7.67 -10.23
C ARG A 171 30.69 -7.35 -9.00
N GLN A 172 29.42 -7.10 -9.25
CA GLN A 172 28.45 -6.69 -8.23
C GLN A 172 27.26 -7.63 -8.25
N CYS A 173 26.77 -7.99 -7.06
CA CYS A 173 25.52 -8.71 -6.90
C CYS A 173 24.51 -7.80 -6.20
N ARG A 174 23.31 -7.66 -6.76
CA ARG A 174 22.20 -6.98 -6.10
C ARG A 174 21.15 -8.01 -5.73
N LEU A 175 20.65 -7.98 -4.52
CA LEU A 175 19.62 -8.90 -4.02
C LEU A 175 18.32 -8.13 -3.82
N SER A 176 17.21 -8.76 -4.15
CA SER A 176 15.87 -8.17 -4.06
C SER A 176 14.89 -9.11 -3.38
N ARG A 177 14.00 -8.55 -2.55
CA ARG A 177 12.81 -9.23 -2.04
C ARG A 177 11.70 -9.38 -3.10
N GLU A 178 11.87 -8.72 -4.24
CA GLU A 178 10.92 -8.71 -5.35
C GLU A 178 11.44 -9.55 -6.53
N ASP A 179 10.56 -9.87 -7.47
CA ASP A 179 10.87 -10.55 -8.71
C ASP A 179 10.12 -9.90 -9.89
N ARG A 180 10.34 -10.40 -11.12
CA ARG A 180 9.77 -9.82 -12.34
C ARG A 180 8.25 -9.95 -12.44
N ARG A 181 7.62 -10.73 -11.54
CA ARG A 181 6.16 -10.83 -11.44
C ARG A 181 5.65 -9.92 -10.34
N THR A 182 6.37 -9.77 -9.24
CA THR A 182 5.94 -8.85 -8.17
C THR A 182 6.16 -7.39 -8.55
N LYS A 183 7.14 -7.08 -9.40
CA LYS A 183 7.43 -5.73 -9.91
C LYS A 183 7.62 -5.73 -11.43
N SER A 184 6.59 -6.15 -12.17
CA SER A 184 6.65 -6.30 -13.63
C SER A 184 6.98 -5.01 -14.38
N GLU A 185 6.45 -3.87 -13.94
CA GLU A 185 6.73 -2.56 -14.57
C GLU A 185 8.17 -2.09 -14.37
N SER A 186 8.87 -2.61 -13.36
CA SER A 186 10.27 -2.30 -13.09
C SER A 186 11.23 -3.34 -13.68
N PHE A 187 10.72 -4.41 -14.29
CA PHE A 187 11.56 -5.41 -14.94
C PHE A 187 11.99 -4.93 -16.32
N VAL A 188 13.28 -4.65 -16.47
CA VAL A 188 13.85 -4.04 -17.66
C VAL A 188 14.71 -5.05 -18.40
N TYR A 189 14.43 -5.24 -19.69
CA TYR A 189 15.31 -5.92 -20.63
C TYR A 189 16.15 -4.89 -21.39
N PHE A 190 17.47 -4.96 -21.26
CA PHE A 190 18.44 -4.08 -21.90
C PHE A 190 19.45 -4.91 -22.71
N PRO A 191 19.18 -5.14 -24.01
CA PRO A 191 20.05 -5.95 -24.87
C PRO A 191 21.52 -5.52 -24.82
N GLY A 192 22.43 -6.46 -24.59
CA GLY A 192 23.87 -6.22 -24.50
C GLY A 192 24.36 -5.78 -23.11
N SER A 193 23.48 -5.70 -22.11
CA SER A 193 23.83 -5.45 -20.72
C SER A 193 24.72 -6.55 -20.14
N SER A 194 25.74 -6.21 -19.36
CA SER A 194 26.57 -7.18 -18.61
C SER A 194 25.86 -7.87 -17.44
N VAL A 195 24.59 -7.53 -17.21
CA VAL A 195 23.78 -7.99 -16.08
C VAL A 195 22.96 -9.24 -16.46
N ASP A 196 23.08 -10.26 -15.62
CA ASP A 196 22.19 -11.43 -15.61
C ASP A 196 21.21 -11.28 -14.44
N TYR A 197 19.91 -11.27 -14.72
CA TYR A 197 18.87 -11.34 -13.71
C TYR A 197 18.58 -12.80 -13.35
N ILE A 198 18.43 -13.09 -12.07
CA ILE A 198 18.41 -14.45 -11.51
C ILE A 198 17.25 -14.55 -10.52
N GLU A 199 16.27 -15.41 -10.78
CA GLU A 199 15.16 -15.68 -9.87
C GLU A 199 15.45 -16.89 -9.00
N ASN A 200 15.30 -16.73 -7.69
CA ASN A 200 15.41 -17.81 -6.73
C ASN A 200 14.15 -18.69 -6.74
N GLN A 201 14.23 -19.88 -7.33
CA GLN A 201 13.12 -20.84 -7.37
C GLN A 201 12.95 -21.62 -6.05
N CYS A 202 13.82 -21.37 -5.07
CA CYS A 202 13.67 -21.89 -3.71
C CYS A 202 12.93 -20.91 -2.80
N ALA A 203 12.79 -19.64 -3.21
CA ALA A 203 11.90 -18.72 -2.53
C ALA A 203 10.47 -19.27 -2.59
N ARG A 204 9.72 -19.13 -1.49
CA ARG A 204 8.33 -19.60 -1.45
C ARG A 204 7.53 -18.90 -2.54
N SER A 205 6.75 -19.67 -3.29
CA SER A 205 5.80 -19.13 -4.26
C SER A 205 4.91 -18.10 -3.60
N LEU A 206 4.56 -17.05 -4.34
CA LEU A 206 3.65 -16.04 -3.83
C LEU A 206 2.39 -16.73 -3.31
N PRO A 207 1.93 -16.40 -2.10
CA PRO A 207 0.90 -17.21 -1.45
C PRO A 207 -0.49 -16.97 -2.02
N ASP A 208 -0.64 -15.91 -2.82
CA ASP A 208 -1.89 -15.38 -3.28
C ASP A 208 -2.06 -15.37 -4.77
N CYS A 209 -2.19 -16.57 -5.37
CA CYS A 209 -2.27 -16.77 -6.81
C CYS A 209 -3.49 -17.58 -7.20
N ARG A 210 -4.25 -17.06 -8.17
CA ARG A 210 -5.37 -17.74 -8.83
C ARG A 210 -5.00 -18.09 -10.27
N TYR A 211 -5.69 -19.06 -10.85
CA TYR A 211 -5.48 -19.41 -12.26
C TYR A 211 -6.38 -18.58 -13.17
N GLU A 212 -5.79 -17.85 -14.12
CA GLU A 212 -6.54 -17.34 -15.27
C GLU A 212 -6.64 -18.47 -16.30
N THR A 213 -7.84 -19.02 -16.48
CA THR A 213 -8.07 -20.16 -17.37
C THR A 213 -8.45 -19.69 -18.78
N ARG A 214 -7.84 -20.31 -19.79
CA ARG A 214 -8.14 -20.12 -21.21
C ARG A 214 -8.42 -21.47 -21.86
N GLN A 215 -9.46 -21.51 -22.69
CA GLN A 215 -9.81 -22.70 -23.48
C GLN A 215 -8.99 -22.75 -24.78
N ASP A 216 -8.84 -23.96 -25.31
CA ASP A 216 -8.27 -24.25 -26.64
C ASP A 216 -6.83 -23.78 -26.88
N VAL A 217 -6.06 -23.63 -25.81
CA VAL A 217 -4.62 -23.29 -25.82
C VAL A 217 -3.84 -24.23 -24.93
N MET A 218 -2.58 -24.53 -25.25
CA MET A 218 -1.72 -25.46 -24.53
C MET A 218 -0.39 -24.83 -24.14
N VAL A 219 0.11 -25.11 -22.93
CA VAL A 219 1.45 -24.67 -22.49
C VAL A 219 2.55 -25.20 -23.42
N ILE A 220 3.60 -24.40 -23.61
CA ILE A 220 4.75 -24.76 -24.45
C ILE A 220 5.67 -25.73 -23.69
N SER A 221 6.19 -25.29 -22.54
CA SER A 221 7.02 -26.10 -21.65
C SER A 221 6.16 -27.12 -20.92
N LYS A 222 6.45 -28.41 -21.12
CA LYS A 222 5.74 -29.54 -20.50
C LYS A 222 6.71 -30.26 -19.58
N ASP A 223 6.99 -29.65 -18.43
CA ASP A 223 8.05 -30.10 -17.52
C ASP A 223 7.68 -31.38 -16.78
N ASP A 224 6.39 -31.57 -16.51
CA ASP A 224 5.87 -32.79 -15.92
C ASP A 224 4.50 -33.15 -16.51
N LEU A 225 4.21 -34.45 -16.51
CA LEU A 225 2.96 -35.01 -17.02
C LEU A 225 2.34 -35.90 -15.95
N GLN A 226 1.18 -35.48 -15.46
CA GLN A 226 0.39 -36.19 -14.46
C GLN A 226 -0.97 -36.59 -15.06
N PHE A 227 -1.73 -37.41 -14.33
CA PHE A 227 -3.10 -37.75 -14.68
C PHE A 227 -4.07 -37.07 -13.73
N ALA A 228 -5.13 -36.48 -14.27
CA ALA A 228 -6.14 -35.76 -13.51
C ALA A 228 -7.55 -36.11 -14.05
N SER A 229 -8.54 -36.16 -13.16
CA SER A 229 -9.94 -36.41 -13.54
C SER A 229 -10.71 -35.14 -13.89
N SER A 230 -10.19 -33.97 -13.50
CA SER A 230 -10.80 -32.67 -13.73
C SER A 230 -9.76 -31.56 -13.82
N GLN A 231 -10.20 -30.39 -14.29
CA GLN A 231 -9.37 -29.18 -14.27
C GLN A 231 -8.93 -28.83 -12.84
N ALA A 232 -9.85 -28.88 -11.87
CA ALA A 232 -9.55 -28.58 -10.47
C ALA A 232 -8.51 -29.55 -9.87
N ASP A 233 -8.54 -30.83 -10.26
CA ASP A 233 -7.52 -31.79 -9.87
C ASP A 233 -6.14 -31.42 -10.46
N CYS A 234 -6.11 -30.98 -11.73
CA CYS A 234 -4.88 -30.55 -12.38
C CYS A 234 -4.29 -29.28 -11.75
N GLU A 235 -5.14 -28.32 -11.37
CA GLU A 235 -4.76 -27.15 -10.56
C GLU A 235 -4.13 -27.59 -9.22
N SER A 236 -4.78 -28.53 -8.52
CA SER A 236 -4.28 -29.07 -7.27
C SER A 236 -2.91 -29.76 -7.41
N LEU A 237 -2.69 -30.48 -8.52
CA LEU A 237 -1.41 -31.10 -8.84
C LEU A 237 -0.32 -30.04 -9.09
N CYS A 238 -0.64 -28.99 -9.83
CA CYS A 238 0.25 -27.85 -10.04
C CYS A 238 0.59 -27.13 -8.72
N ASP A 239 -0.35 -27.02 -7.78
CA ASP A 239 -0.10 -26.40 -6.47
C ASP A 239 0.74 -27.27 -5.52
N LYS A 240 0.64 -28.59 -5.66
CA LYS A 240 1.32 -29.56 -4.78
C LYS A 240 2.71 -29.96 -5.27
N THR A 241 3.02 -29.78 -6.55
CA THR A 241 4.32 -30.20 -7.08
C THR A 241 5.47 -29.44 -6.41
N ARG A 242 6.52 -30.19 -6.04
CA ARG A 242 7.72 -29.67 -5.38
C ARG A 242 8.95 -29.68 -6.28
N SER A 243 8.84 -30.34 -7.44
CA SER A 243 9.92 -30.50 -8.41
C SER A 243 10.34 -29.16 -9.02
N PHE A 244 9.41 -28.23 -9.17
CA PHE A 244 9.64 -26.87 -9.66
C PHE A 244 8.50 -25.96 -9.21
N THR A 245 8.66 -24.65 -9.38
CA THR A 245 7.56 -23.70 -9.16
C THR A 245 6.61 -23.80 -10.33
N CYS A 246 5.50 -24.51 -10.18
CA CYS A 246 4.50 -24.63 -11.25
C CYS A 246 3.78 -23.29 -11.44
N ARG A 247 3.88 -22.74 -12.67
CA ARG A 247 3.35 -21.43 -13.05
C ARG A 247 2.15 -21.54 -13.98
N ALA A 248 2.08 -22.60 -14.76
CA ALA A 248 0.95 -22.86 -15.64
C ALA A 248 0.67 -24.36 -15.77
N TYR A 249 -0.54 -24.70 -16.20
CA TYR A 249 -0.91 -26.07 -16.53
C TYR A 249 -1.75 -26.13 -17.81
N THR A 250 -1.85 -27.32 -18.40
CA THR A 250 -2.87 -27.67 -19.40
C THR A 250 -3.54 -28.98 -19.01
N PHE A 251 -4.87 -28.98 -18.87
CA PHE A 251 -5.69 -30.16 -18.69
C PHE A 251 -6.33 -30.58 -20.03
N ASP A 252 -6.05 -31.82 -20.46
CA ASP A 252 -6.67 -32.48 -21.60
C ASP A 252 -7.68 -33.52 -21.09
N GLY A 253 -8.95 -33.14 -21.05
CA GLY A 253 -10.04 -33.96 -20.53
C GLY A 253 -10.37 -35.19 -21.37
N ASN A 254 -9.97 -35.22 -22.65
CA ASN A 254 -10.17 -36.40 -23.49
C ASN A 254 -9.19 -37.53 -23.15
N GLN A 255 -8.02 -37.18 -22.60
CA GLN A 255 -6.94 -38.11 -22.28
C GLN A 255 -6.70 -38.24 -20.77
N ASN A 256 -7.43 -37.48 -19.94
CA ASN A 256 -7.18 -37.32 -18.51
C ASN A 256 -5.72 -36.92 -18.20
N ARG A 257 -5.11 -36.13 -19.08
CA ARG A 257 -3.70 -35.72 -18.97
C ARG A 257 -3.59 -34.30 -18.44
N CYS A 258 -2.72 -34.10 -17.48
CA CYS A 258 -2.41 -32.84 -16.84
C CYS A 258 -0.93 -32.51 -17.09
N TYR A 259 -0.68 -31.55 -17.98
CA TYR A 259 0.66 -31.05 -18.28
C TYR A 259 0.97 -29.90 -17.32
N LEU A 260 2.04 -30.03 -16.54
CA LEU A 260 2.50 -29.00 -15.61
C LEU A 260 3.71 -28.28 -16.19
N SER A 261 3.72 -26.95 -16.05
CA SER A 261 4.76 -26.09 -16.61
C SER A 261 5.37 -25.19 -15.54
N GLY A 262 6.70 -25.15 -15.50
CA GLY A 262 7.44 -24.14 -14.76
C GLY A 262 7.49 -22.79 -15.47
N ASP A 263 6.99 -22.70 -16.70
CA ASP A 263 6.91 -21.49 -17.51
C ASP A 263 5.47 -21.03 -17.74
N ASP A 264 5.26 -19.74 -17.59
CA ASP A 264 4.07 -19.01 -18.03
C ASP A 264 4.43 -18.09 -19.21
N SER A 265 3.48 -17.30 -19.69
CA SER A 265 3.71 -16.28 -20.72
C SER A 265 4.83 -15.31 -20.32
N VAL A 266 4.93 -14.90 -19.05
CA VAL A 266 5.98 -14.00 -18.55
C VAL A 266 7.38 -14.64 -18.65
N SER A 267 7.50 -15.92 -18.30
CA SER A 267 8.76 -16.67 -18.44
C SER A 267 9.25 -16.71 -19.88
N LEU A 268 8.34 -16.79 -20.84
CA LEU A 268 8.62 -16.93 -22.28
C LEU A 268 8.50 -15.60 -23.03
N ASN A 269 8.83 -14.47 -22.38
CA ASN A 269 8.81 -13.14 -22.99
C ASN A 269 7.45 -12.78 -23.65
N ASN A 270 6.36 -13.02 -22.94
CA ASN A 270 4.98 -12.81 -23.35
C ASN A 270 4.57 -13.58 -24.63
N THR A 271 5.20 -14.73 -24.88
CA THR A 271 4.83 -15.61 -26.00
C THR A 271 3.42 -16.17 -25.81
N ARG A 272 2.63 -16.18 -26.89
CA ARG A 272 1.29 -16.78 -26.89
C ARG A 272 1.38 -18.30 -26.92
N PHE A 273 0.59 -18.95 -26.08
CA PHE A 273 0.46 -20.40 -26.07
C PHE A 273 -0.13 -20.92 -27.40
N PRO A 274 0.39 -22.04 -27.94
CA PRO A 274 -0.13 -22.68 -29.14
C PRO A 274 -1.58 -23.12 -28.93
N SER A 275 -2.39 -23.03 -29.99
CA SER A 275 -3.76 -23.51 -29.96
C SER A 275 -3.83 -25.04 -30.02
N LYS A 276 -4.69 -25.63 -29.19
CA LYS A 276 -5.03 -27.05 -29.21
C LYS A 276 -6.47 -27.20 -28.75
N ASN A 277 -7.36 -27.69 -29.63
CA ASN A 277 -8.78 -27.80 -29.30
C ASN A 277 -9.04 -28.81 -28.17
N GLY A 278 -10.02 -28.49 -27.32
CA GLY A 278 -10.53 -29.38 -26.29
C GLY A 278 -9.64 -29.52 -25.05
N VAL A 279 -8.74 -28.56 -24.83
CA VAL A 279 -7.93 -28.47 -23.61
C VAL A 279 -8.19 -27.16 -22.88
N SER A 280 -8.00 -27.18 -21.56
CA SER A 280 -8.12 -26.01 -20.69
C SER A 280 -6.76 -25.72 -20.06
N SER A 281 -6.26 -24.49 -20.20
CA SER A 281 -4.96 -24.10 -19.61
C SER A 281 -5.11 -22.94 -18.65
N GLY A 282 -4.44 -23.02 -17.50
CA GLY A 282 -4.43 -21.97 -16.50
C GLY A 282 -3.03 -21.42 -16.25
N GLU A 283 -2.89 -20.10 -16.17
CA GLU A 283 -1.66 -19.41 -15.72
C GLU A 283 -1.88 -18.82 -14.31
N LYS A 284 -0.90 -18.96 -13.41
CA LYS A 284 -0.96 -18.35 -12.07
C LYS A 284 -0.83 -16.83 -12.15
N MET A 285 -1.83 -16.15 -11.61
CA MET A 285 -1.90 -14.69 -11.46
C MET A 285 -2.04 -14.36 -9.98
N CYS A 286 -1.04 -13.66 -9.43
CA CYS A 286 -1.00 -13.36 -8.00
C CYS A 286 -1.49 -11.95 -7.70
N THR A 287 -2.19 -11.73 -6.57
CA THR A 287 -2.85 -10.44 -6.25
C THR A 287 -1.88 -9.27 -6.24
N VAL A 288 -0.68 -9.43 -5.67
CA VAL A 288 0.31 -8.33 -5.65
C VAL A 288 0.88 -8.06 -7.04
N SER A 289 1.18 -9.11 -7.80
CA SER A 289 1.62 -9.02 -9.21
C SER A 289 0.57 -8.38 -10.11
N GLN A 290 -0.70 -8.72 -9.88
CA GLN A 290 -1.83 -8.14 -10.57
C GLN A 290 -2.02 -6.68 -10.16
N CYS A 291 -1.76 -6.33 -8.91
CA CYS A 291 -1.90 -4.96 -8.44
C CYS A 291 -0.96 -3.99 -9.12
N GLU A 292 0.31 -4.37 -9.23
CA GLU A 292 1.31 -3.56 -9.93
C GLU A 292 0.95 -3.41 -11.42
N ARG A 293 0.57 -4.52 -12.07
CA ARG A 293 0.12 -4.50 -13.47
C ARG A 293 -1.10 -3.59 -13.67
N ASP A 294 -2.11 -3.71 -12.81
CA ASP A 294 -3.36 -2.96 -12.91
C ASP A 294 -3.21 -1.52 -12.37
N ARG A 295 -2.01 -1.12 -11.89
CA ARG A 295 -1.76 0.15 -11.16
C ARG A 295 -2.75 0.36 -10.02
N GLY A 296 -3.11 -0.73 -9.35
CA GLY A 296 -4.03 -0.74 -8.24
C GLY A 296 -3.40 -0.30 -6.92
N THR A 297 -4.24 -0.11 -5.92
CA THR A 297 -3.87 0.17 -4.54
C THR A 297 -4.11 -1.06 -3.69
N ILE A 298 -3.11 -1.46 -2.90
CA ILE A 298 -3.28 -2.51 -1.89
C ILE A 298 -4.06 -1.94 -0.72
N ILE A 299 -5.13 -2.64 -0.34
CA ILE A 299 -5.95 -2.38 0.84
C ILE A 299 -5.93 -3.59 1.78
N TYR A 300 -6.35 -3.39 3.02
CA TYR A 300 -6.63 -4.50 3.93
C TYR A 300 -8.11 -4.74 4.11
N GLU A 301 -8.48 -6.02 4.13
CA GLU A 301 -9.74 -6.52 4.63
C GLU A 301 -9.54 -7.14 6.01
N LYS A 302 -10.33 -6.70 6.98
CA LYS A 302 -10.33 -7.18 8.35
C LYS A 302 -11.48 -8.17 8.58
N VAL A 303 -11.19 -9.29 9.24
CA VAL A 303 -12.20 -10.19 9.79
C VAL A 303 -11.99 -10.29 11.30
N THR A 304 -13.02 -9.93 12.06
CA THR A 304 -12.97 -9.88 13.52
C THR A 304 -13.17 -11.26 14.13
N GLY A 305 -12.42 -11.59 15.18
CA GLY A 305 -12.65 -12.78 15.98
C GLY A 305 -12.31 -14.11 15.30
N VAL A 306 -11.37 -14.12 14.35
CA VAL A 306 -10.97 -15.34 13.61
C VAL A 306 -9.46 -15.48 13.45
N LEU A 307 -9.02 -16.68 13.10
CA LEU A 307 -7.65 -16.98 12.66
C LEU A 307 -7.64 -17.90 11.43
N LEU A 308 -6.55 -17.85 10.66
CA LEU A 308 -6.33 -18.70 9.50
C LEU A 308 -5.44 -19.90 9.87
N ARG A 309 -6.03 -21.08 10.14
CA ARG A 309 -5.27 -22.26 10.61
C ARG A 309 -4.31 -22.82 9.58
N SER A 310 -4.62 -22.66 8.30
CA SER A 310 -3.81 -23.18 7.20
C SER A 310 -2.51 -22.39 6.98
N ALA A 311 -2.39 -21.20 7.59
CA ALA A 311 -1.22 -20.34 7.48
C ALA A 311 -0.20 -20.61 8.60
N ARG A 312 1.08 -20.53 8.25
CA ARG A 312 2.16 -20.52 9.22
C ARG A 312 2.37 -19.09 9.73
N GLU A 313 2.36 -18.94 11.05
CA GLU A 313 2.58 -17.68 11.74
C GLU A 313 4.08 -17.43 11.98
N THR A 314 4.53 -16.21 11.69
CA THR A 314 5.85 -15.70 12.08
C THR A 314 5.66 -14.45 12.91
N PHE A 315 6.19 -14.44 14.13
CA PHE A 315 6.05 -13.31 15.04
C PHE A 315 6.80 -12.07 14.51
N TYR A 316 6.13 -10.91 14.53
CA TYR A 316 6.81 -9.63 14.35
C TYR A 316 7.29 -9.10 15.69
N ASP A 317 8.60 -8.91 15.80
CA ASP A 317 9.20 -8.21 16.94
C ASP A 317 9.01 -6.70 16.77
N LEU A 318 7.89 -6.19 17.27
CA LEU A 318 7.56 -4.78 17.25
C LEU A 318 8.21 -4.11 18.47
N SER A 319 9.19 -3.24 18.22
CA SER A 319 9.90 -2.50 19.28
C SER A 319 9.01 -1.43 19.92
N SER A 320 8.02 -1.81 20.74
CA SER A 320 7.43 -0.88 21.70
C SER A 320 6.66 -1.60 22.80
N SER A 321 6.75 -1.03 24.00
CA SER A 321 5.91 -1.28 25.17
C SER A 321 4.48 -0.67 25.03
N ALA A 322 4.07 -0.29 23.82
CA ALA A 322 2.78 0.36 23.57
C ALA A 322 1.64 -0.66 23.48
N ARG A 323 0.51 -0.34 24.13
CA ARG A 323 -0.74 -1.11 24.02
C ARG A 323 -1.47 -0.65 22.75
N GLY A 324 -1.89 -1.60 21.92
CA GLY A 324 -2.49 -1.33 20.61
C GLY A 324 -1.44 -1.40 19.49
N ILE A 325 -1.46 -2.51 18.75
CA ILE A 325 -0.39 -2.88 17.81
C ILE A 325 -0.88 -3.06 16.37
N THR A 326 -2.18 -2.94 16.11
CA THR A 326 -2.80 -3.25 14.82
C THR A 326 -2.24 -2.37 13.70
N GLU A 327 -2.03 -1.08 13.97
CA GLU A 327 -1.45 -0.16 12.99
C GLU A 327 -0.01 -0.53 12.64
N ASN A 328 0.80 -0.82 13.65
CA ASN A 328 2.19 -1.25 13.49
C ASN A 328 2.29 -2.59 12.75
N CYS A 329 1.33 -3.49 13.00
CA CYS A 329 1.19 -4.75 12.27
C CYS A 329 0.91 -4.54 10.78
N ALA A 330 -0.06 -3.66 10.48
CA ALA A 330 -0.40 -3.32 9.11
C ALA A 330 0.79 -2.70 8.39
N ASP A 331 1.47 -1.73 9.02
CA ASP A 331 2.64 -1.07 8.44
C ASP A 331 3.78 -2.07 8.21
N ARG A 332 4.10 -2.91 9.19
CA ARG A 332 5.16 -3.90 9.03
C ARG A 332 4.83 -4.92 7.94
N CYS A 333 3.57 -5.34 7.85
CA CYS A 333 3.13 -6.23 6.79
C CYS A 333 3.16 -5.55 5.41
N MET A 334 2.88 -4.25 5.32
CA MET A 334 3.04 -3.48 4.08
C MET A 334 4.51 -3.38 3.67
N ASP A 335 5.41 -3.10 4.61
CA ASP A 335 6.86 -3.01 4.39
C ASP A 335 7.48 -4.34 3.94
N ASP A 336 6.97 -5.45 4.48
CA ASP A 336 7.33 -6.81 4.06
C ASP A 336 6.77 -7.16 2.65
N SER A 337 6.04 -6.25 2.01
CA SER A 337 5.56 -6.34 0.63
C SER A 337 4.93 -7.71 0.32
N THR A 338 5.45 -8.45 -0.65
CA THR A 338 4.93 -9.75 -1.10
C THR A 338 5.18 -10.89 -0.12
N ASP A 339 6.08 -10.73 0.83
CA ASP A 339 6.32 -11.74 1.85
C ASP A 339 5.21 -11.76 2.92
N CYS A 340 4.42 -10.70 3.04
CA CYS A 340 3.28 -10.63 3.94
C CYS A 340 1.97 -10.44 3.16
N PRO A 341 1.32 -11.51 2.69
CA PRO A 341 -0.02 -11.45 2.07
C PRO A 341 -1.13 -11.16 3.09
N ALA A 342 -0.91 -11.50 4.36
CA ALA A 342 -1.86 -11.34 5.44
C ALA A 342 -1.11 -11.30 6.78
N PHE A 343 -1.78 -10.75 7.80
CA PHE A 343 -1.30 -10.77 9.17
C PHE A 343 -2.45 -11.06 10.13
N SER A 344 -2.11 -11.45 11.35
CA SER A 344 -3.07 -11.56 12.44
C SER A 344 -2.57 -10.85 13.67
N VAL A 345 -3.53 -10.35 14.46
CA VAL A 345 -3.26 -9.68 15.73
C VAL A 345 -3.90 -10.51 16.85
N ASP A 346 -3.10 -10.89 17.83
CA ASP A 346 -3.54 -11.47 19.10
C ASP A 346 -3.52 -10.36 20.15
N TYR A 347 -4.71 -9.81 20.42
CA TYR A 347 -4.86 -8.64 21.30
C TYR A 347 -4.60 -9.01 22.75
N ARG A 348 -4.95 -10.23 23.15
CA ARG A 348 -4.77 -10.73 24.52
C ARG A 348 -3.31 -10.76 24.93
N ASN A 349 -2.44 -11.17 24.00
CA ASN A 349 -0.99 -11.21 24.24
C ASN A 349 -0.26 -9.99 23.68
N SER A 350 -0.97 -9.05 23.03
CA SER A 350 -0.40 -7.94 22.27
C SER A 350 0.70 -8.43 21.30
N ARG A 351 0.37 -9.46 20.52
CA ARG A 351 1.30 -10.07 19.56
C ARG A 351 0.80 -9.95 18.13
N CYS A 352 1.76 -9.70 17.24
CA CYS A 352 1.53 -9.57 15.83
C CYS A 352 2.17 -10.74 15.09
N TYR A 353 1.45 -11.33 14.13
CA TYR A 353 1.98 -12.43 13.33
C TYR A 353 1.81 -12.16 11.85
N LYS A 354 2.93 -12.19 11.13
CA LYS A 354 2.99 -12.35 9.68
C LYS A 354 2.46 -13.73 9.31
N LEU A 355 1.60 -13.80 8.31
CA LEU A 355 1.10 -15.06 7.76
C LEU A 355 1.79 -15.37 6.45
N ASP A 356 2.16 -16.64 6.25
CA ASP A 356 2.79 -17.08 5.00
C ASP A 356 1.80 -17.25 3.84
N ARG A 357 0.50 -17.04 4.06
CA ARG A 357 -0.59 -17.06 3.07
C ARG A 357 -1.82 -16.32 3.58
N ASN A 358 -2.72 -15.96 2.66
CA ASN A 358 -4.06 -15.46 2.98
C ASN A 358 -5.13 -16.53 2.65
N THR A 359 -6.41 -16.19 2.69
CA THR A 359 -7.51 -17.16 2.46
C THR A 359 -7.66 -17.63 1.02
N GLN A 360 -7.04 -16.98 0.03
CA GLN A 360 -7.32 -17.18 -1.39
C GLN A 360 -8.80 -16.95 -1.76
N GLY A 361 -9.56 -16.26 -0.92
CA GLY A 361 -11.02 -16.12 -1.03
C GLY A 361 -11.81 -17.37 -0.60
N ARG A 362 -11.18 -18.33 0.09
CA ARG A 362 -11.87 -19.47 0.73
C ARG A 362 -12.18 -19.13 2.18
N SER A 363 -13.38 -18.60 2.41
CA SER A 363 -13.78 -18.16 3.75
C SER A 363 -13.97 -19.31 4.75
N SER A 364 -14.10 -20.55 4.26
CA SER A 364 -14.11 -21.78 5.07
C SER A 364 -12.81 -22.03 5.84
N ASP A 365 -11.68 -21.44 5.42
CA ASP A 365 -10.39 -21.64 6.10
C ASP A 365 -10.27 -20.77 7.37
N LEU A 366 -11.15 -19.77 7.53
CA LEU A 366 -11.21 -18.92 8.71
C LEU A 366 -11.92 -19.64 9.84
N ASN A 367 -11.24 -19.73 10.98
CA ASN A 367 -11.75 -20.41 12.17
C ASN A 367 -12.04 -19.38 13.26
N PRO A 368 -13.20 -19.45 13.95
CA PRO A 368 -13.49 -18.59 15.09
C PRO A 368 -12.39 -18.68 16.16
N SER A 369 -11.96 -17.51 16.63
CA SER A 369 -10.93 -17.32 17.65
C SER A 369 -11.09 -15.96 18.31
N THR A 370 -11.88 -15.90 19.38
CA THR A 370 -12.09 -14.68 20.15
C THR A 370 -10.77 -14.02 20.59
N GLY A 371 -10.70 -12.69 20.49
CA GLY A 371 -9.51 -11.91 20.85
C GLY A 371 -8.40 -11.93 19.80
N ARG A 372 -8.69 -12.46 18.61
CA ARG A 372 -7.81 -12.37 17.44
C ARG A 372 -8.54 -11.76 16.25
N ASN A 373 -7.86 -10.88 15.52
CA ASN A 373 -8.35 -10.39 14.22
C ASN A 373 -7.40 -10.85 13.11
N TYR A 374 -7.98 -11.15 11.96
CA TYR A 374 -7.29 -11.53 10.74
C TYR A 374 -7.38 -10.40 9.72
N PHE A 375 -6.28 -10.12 9.03
CA PHE A 375 -6.19 -9.07 8.03
C PHE A 375 -5.52 -9.62 6.77
N GLU A 376 -6.09 -9.40 5.60
CA GLU A 376 -5.48 -9.81 4.33
C GLU A 376 -5.40 -8.68 3.33
N LYS A 377 -4.32 -8.70 2.54
CA LYS A 377 -4.13 -7.77 1.43
C LYS A 377 -5.08 -8.13 0.30
N THR A 378 -5.73 -7.11 -0.23
CA THR A 378 -6.49 -7.17 -1.47
C THR A 378 -6.07 -5.99 -2.33
N CYS A 379 -5.92 -6.20 -3.64
CA CYS A 379 -5.67 -5.10 -4.55
C CYS A 379 -6.98 -4.56 -5.09
N VAL A 380 -7.17 -3.25 -5.10
CA VAL A 380 -8.27 -2.59 -5.83
C VAL A 380 -7.72 -1.68 -6.92
N ARG A 381 -8.37 -1.62 -8.08
CA ARG A 381 -7.97 -0.81 -9.24
C ARG A 381 -8.45 0.63 -9.18
N THR A 382 -9.36 0.91 -8.26
CA THR A 382 -9.90 2.25 -8.04
C THR A 382 -9.00 3.05 -7.11
N ALA A 383 -8.82 4.33 -7.40
CA ALA A 383 -8.12 5.24 -6.51
C ALA A 383 -8.93 5.44 -5.22
N LEU A 384 -8.29 5.27 -4.07
CA LEU A 384 -8.98 5.44 -2.80
C LEU A 384 -9.44 6.89 -2.60
N PRO A 385 -10.71 7.11 -2.16
CA PRO A 385 -11.19 8.42 -1.72
C PRO A 385 -10.29 9.00 -0.63
N ALA A 386 -10.21 10.32 -0.53
CA ALA A 386 -9.36 10.99 0.45
C ALA A 386 -9.65 10.54 1.91
N SER A 387 -10.92 10.27 2.23
CA SER A 387 -11.36 9.74 3.54
C SER A 387 -10.77 8.36 3.89
N CYS A 388 -10.21 7.65 2.91
CA CYS A 388 -9.78 6.27 3.05
C CYS A 388 -8.27 6.05 2.93
N ARG A 389 -7.52 7.06 2.47
CA ARG A 389 -6.09 6.93 2.19
C ARG A 389 -5.24 6.66 3.43
N ASN A 390 -5.65 7.21 4.58
CA ASN A 390 -4.95 7.05 5.85
C ASN A 390 -5.39 5.82 6.65
N LYS A 391 -6.46 5.14 6.21
CA LYS A 391 -7.02 3.98 6.92
C LYS A 391 -6.03 2.81 6.85
N LYS A 392 -5.87 2.07 7.95
CA LYS A 392 -5.03 0.86 8.01
C LYS A 392 -5.75 -0.38 7.49
N TRP A 393 -7.09 -0.35 7.44
CA TRP A 393 -7.92 -1.29 6.71
C TRP A 393 -9.13 -0.57 6.14
N GLN A 394 -9.52 -0.93 4.93
CA GLN A 394 -10.53 -0.21 4.15
C GLN A 394 -11.87 -0.93 4.17
N PHE A 395 -11.86 -2.25 4.39
CA PHE A 395 -13.06 -3.06 4.45
C PHE A 395 -13.04 -3.97 5.68
N GLU A 396 -14.22 -4.17 6.26
CA GLU A 396 -14.47 -5.28 7.18
C GLU A 396 -15.28 -6.33 6.45
N ARG A 397 -14.92 -7.59 6.63
CA ARG A 397 -15.58 -8.72 5.99
C ARG A 397 -16.17 -9.63 7.05
N VAL A 398 -17.43 -10.01 6.87
CA VAL A 398 -18.14 -10.93 7.75
C VAL A 398 -18.70 -12.09 6.91
N PRO A 399 -17.99 -13.24 6.88
CA PRO A 399 -18.46 -14.43 6.16
C PRO A 399 -19.79 -14.95 6.69
N GLY A 400 -20.64 -15.46 5.80
CA GLY A 400 -21.94 -16.07 6.12
C GLY A 400 -23.03 -15.09 6.56
N LYS A 401 -22.83 -13.78 6.39
CA LYS A 401 -23.78 -12.73 6.78
C LYS A 401 -24.29 -11.94 5.58
N GLU A 402 -25.49 -11.38 5.71
CA GLU A 402 -26.12 -10.47 4.75
C GLU A 402 -26.84 -9.32 5.47
N LEU A 403 -27.14 -8.24 4.74
CA LEU A 403 -28.02 -7.16 5.21
C LEU A 403 -29.36 -7.25 4.46
N ARG A 404 -30.24 -8.12 4.94
CA ARG A 404 -31.41 -8.58 4.18
C ARG A 404 -32.37 -7.43 3.86
N GLY A 405 -32.76 -7.33 2.58
CA GLY A 405 -33.82 -6.41 2.13
C GLY A 405 -33.38 -4.95 1.97
N ASN A 406 -32.11 -4.63 2.22
CA ASN A 406 -31.55 -3.29 2.14
C ASN A 406 -30.71 -3.10 0.86
N ASP A 407 -31.26 -3.56 -0.27
CA ASP A 407 -30.59 -3.62 -1.57
C ASP A 407 -30.80 -2.31 -2.35
N ASP A 408 -29.78 -1.44 -2.44
CA ASP A 408 -29.87 -0.23 -3.26
C ASP A 408 -29.50 -0.49 -4.73
N ARG A 409 -28.51 -1.37 -4.97
CA ARG A 409 -28.09 -1.73 -6.32
C ARG A 409 -27.64 -3.19 -6.39
N ARG A 410 -28.18 -3.93 -7.35
CA ARG A 410 -27.83 -5.34 -7.60
C ARG A 410 -27.08 -5.49 -8.91
N LEU A 411 -25.88 -6.06 -8.83
CA LEU A 411 -24.99 -6.36 -9.94
C LEU A 411 -24.90 -7.88 -10.12
N THR A 412 -24.89 -8.34 -11.37
CA THR A 412 -24.78 -9.77 -11.71
C THR A 412 -23.50 -10.02 -12.51
N SER A 413 -23.04 -11.27 -12.54
CA SER A 413 -21.82 -11.68 -13.24
C SER A 413 -20.53 -11.03 -12.71
N VAL A 414 -20.53 -10.67 -11.43
CA VAL A 414 -19.36 -10.11 -10.74
C VAL A 414 -18.39 -11.25 -10.41
N GLN A 415 -17.26 -11.28 -11.13
CA GLN A 415 -16.37 -12.44 -11.18
C GLN A 415 -15.68 -12.75 -9.84
N ASN A 416 -15.50 -11.74 -9.00
CA ASN A 416 -14.79 -11.87 -7.74
C ASN A 416 -15.21 -10.79 -6.75
N ARG A 417 -14.95 -11.06 -5.47
CA ARG A 417 -15.24 -10.16 -4.36
C ARG A 417 -14.60 -8.78 -4.54
N ARG A 418 -13.38 -8.71 -5.07
CA ARG A 418 -12.69 -7.44 -5.35
C ARG A 418 -13.53 -6.55 -6.26
N ASP A 419 -14.08 -7.08 -7.35
CA ASP A 419 -14.90 -6.30 -8.27
C ASP A 419 -16.16 -5.74 -7.58
N CYS A 420 -16.70 -6.46 -6.58
CA CYS A 420 -17.80 -5.95 -5.74
C CYS A 420 -17.35 -4.81 -4.81
N ILE A 421 -16.16 -4.94 -4.19
CA ILE A 421 -15.52 -3.87 -3.41
C ILE A 421 -15.30 -2.62 -4.26
N GLU A 422 -14.75 -2.79 -5.47
CA GLU A 422 -14.51 -1.70 -6.42
C GLU A 422 -15.81 -1.01 -6.83
N ALA A 423 -16.88 -1.79 -7.05
CA ALA A 423 -18.19 -1.25 -7.37
C ALA A 423 -18.77 -0.41 -6.23
N CYS A 424 -18.61 -0.85 -4.97
CA CYS A 424 -19.03 -0.06 -3.81
C CYS A 424 -18.23 1.24 -3.67
N LEU A 425 -16.90 1.17 -3.82
CA LEU A 425 -16.02 2.34 -3.76
C LEU A 425 -16.28 3.36 -4.88
N GLY A 426 -16.65 2.87 -6.07
CA GLY A 426 -16.94 3.68 -7.25
C GLY A 426 -18.40 4.15 -7.35
N GLU A 427 -19.27 3.79 -6.41
CA GLU A 427 -20.68 4.16 -6.46
C GLU A 427 -20.87 5.67 -6.27
N THR A 428 -21.52 6.31 -7.24
CA THR A 428 -21.78 7.76 -7.21
C THR A 428 -23.25 8.11 -6.96
N GLY A 429 -24.17 7.16 -7.09
CA GLY A 429 -25.61 7.38 -6.92
C GLY A 429 -26.05 7.49 -5.46
N PHE A 430 -25.28 6.90 -4.54
CA PHE A 430 -25.48 6.98 -3.09
C PHE A 430 -24.16 6.69 -2.38
N LEU A 431 -24.06 7.03 -1.10
CA LEU A 431 -22.91 6.67 -0.27
C LEU A 431 -22.96 5.17 0.04
N CYS A 432 -22.22 4.34 -0.70
CA CYS A 432 -22.17 2.90 -0.44
C CYS A 432 -21.47 2.61 0.90
N ARG A 433 -22.24 2.23 1.92
CA ARG A 433 -21.73 1.89 3.26
C ARG A 433 -21.41 0.41 3.40
N SER A 434 -22.11 -0.46 2.68
CA SER A 434 -21.76 -1.88 2.61
C SER A 434 -22.12 -2.52 1.28
N ALA A 435 -21.55 -3.68 1.05
CA ALA A 435 -21.90 -4.57 -0.05
C ALA A 435 -22.03 -6.01 0.44
N GLU A 436 -22.72 -6.84 -0.33
CA GLU A 436 -22.78 -8.29 -0.16
C GLU A 436 -22.29 -8.93 -1.45
N TYR A 437 -21.40 -9.93 -1.34
CA TYR A 437 -20.94 -10.70 -2.48
C TYR A 437 -21.18 -12.19 -2.27
N ASN A 438 -21.75 -12.85 -3.28
CA ASN A 438 -21.91 -14.30 -3.27
C ASN A 438 -21.08 -14.94 -4.40
N PRO A 439 -20.04 -15.74 -4.08
CA PRO A 439 -19.13 -16.30 -5.07
C PRO A 439 -19.75 -17.42 -5.92
N THR A 440 -20.76 -18.12 -5.42
CA THR A 440 -21.46 -19.17 -6.17
C THR A 440 -22.39 -18.59 -7.26
N SER A 441 -23.11 -17.52 -6.94
CA SER A 441 -24.06 -16.89 -7.86
C SER A 441 -23.49 -15.71 -8.66
N LEU A 442 -22.28 -15.25 -8.32
CA LEU A 442 -21.61 -14.08 -8.91
C LEU A 442 -22.46 -12.80 -8.81
N VAL A 443 -23.23 -12.67 -7.72
CA VAL A 443 -24.08 -11.52 -7.44
C VAL A 443 -23.38 -10.63 -6.43
N CYS A 444 -23.41 -9.32 -6.69
CA CYS A 444 -22.96 -8.29 -5.76
C CYS A 444 -24.12 -7.32 -5.50
N ILE A 445 -24.42 -7.05 -4.24
CA ILE A 445 -25.46 -6.11 -3.82
C ILE A 445 -24.78 -4.97 -3.08
N LEU A 446 -25.07 -3.73 -3.46
CA LEU A 446 -24.56 -2.52 -2.81
C LEU A 446 -25.68 -1.88 -1.98
N SER A 447 -25.33 -1.33 -0.82
CA SER A 447 -26.27 -0.70 0.12
C SER A 447 -25.74 0.63 0.65
N ARG A 448 -26.62 1.61 0.84
CA ARG A 448 -26.32 2.86 1.55
C ARG A 448 -26.32 2.70 3.06
N TRP A 449 -26.68 1.53 3.53
CA TRP A 449 -26.82 1.16 4.93
C TRP A 449 -25.70 0.20 5.32
N ASP A 450 -25.46 0.09 6.62
CA ASP A 450 -24.56 -0.88 7.23
C ASP A 450 -25.25 -1.59 8.41
N ARG A 451 -24.58 -2.62 8.96
CA ARG A 451 -25.06 -3.42 10.09
C ARG A 451 -25.31 -2.65 11.39
N ARG A 452 -24.98 -1.36 11.47
CA ARG A 452 -25.31 -0.49 12.62
C ARG A 452 -26.50 0.40 12.32
N THR A 453 -26.67 0.84 11.09
CA THR A 453 -27.88 1.57 10.69
C THR A 453 -29.13 0.68 10.64
N PHE A 454 -28.97 -0.62 10.32
CA PHE A 454 -30.04 -1.61 10.26
C PHE A 454 -29.61 -2.92 10.95
N PRO A 455 -29.48 -2.93 12.29
CA PRO A 455 -28.96 -4.08 13.02
C PRO A 455 -29.88 -5.31 12.96
N ASP A 456 -31.20 -5.13 12.91
CA ASP A 456 -32.17 -6.23 12.84
C ASP A 456 -32.15 -6.98 11.51
N ASP A 457 -31.71 -6.31 10.44
CA ASP A 457 -31.61 -6.88 9.10
C ASP A 457 -30.23 -7.53 8.85
N PHE A 458 -29.28 -7.38 9.78
CA PHE A 458 -27.97 -8.02 9.72
C PHE A 458 -28.04 -9.44 10.25
N VAL A 459 -28.22 -10.40 9.35
CA VAL A 459 -28.61 -11.78 9.66
C VAL A 459 -27.71 -12.80 8.98
N ASP A 460 -27.86 -14.07 9.35
CA ASP A 460 -27.23 -15.17 8.61
C ASP A 460 -27.74 -15.20 7.17
N ALA A 461 -26.81 -15.26 6.23
CA ALA A 461 -27.10 -15.36 4.82
C ALA A 461 -27.68 -16.73 4.47
N ALA A 462 -28.49 -16.78 3.41
CA ALA A 462 -29.04 -18.05 2.92
C ALA A 462 -27.95 -19.02 2.41
N SER A 463 -26.81 -18.48 1.98
CA SER A 463 -25.63 -19.22 1.55
C SER A 463 -24.48 -18.92 2.52
N GLU A 464 -23.88 -19.96 3.10
CA GLU A 464 -22.71 -19.82 3.99
C GLU A 464 -21.49 -19.19 3.27
N GLU A 465 -21.49 -19.19 1.94
CA GLU A 465 -20.44 -18.57 1.11
C GLU A 465 -20.69 -17.08 0.84
N SER A 466 -21.88 -16.54 1.15
CA SER A 466 -22.13 -15.10 1.04
C SER A 466 -21.23 -14.33 2.01
N GLU A 467 -20.72 -13.20 1.56
CA GLU A 467 -19.80 -12.36 2.32
C GLU A 467 -20.35 -10.93 2.42
N TYR A 468 -20.62 -10.49 3.64
CA TYR A 468 -20.91 -9.10 3.94
C TYR A 468 -19.62 -8.29 3.99
N LEU A 469 -19.60 -7.12 3.34
CA LEU A 469 -18.44 -6.25 3.15
C LEU A 469 -18.79 -4.84 3.60
N GLU A 470 -18.23 -4.37 4.70
CA GLU A 470 -18.50 -3.04 5.25
C GLU A 470 -17.42 -2.04 4.84
N ASN A 471 -17.83 -0.94 4.20
CA ASN A 471 -16.94 0.08 3.65
C ASN A 471 -16.48 1.07 4.73
N GLN A 472 -15.23 0.93 5.17
CA GLN A 472 -14.62 1.81 6.18
C GLN A 472 -14.15 3.15 5.60
N CYS A 473 -14.26 3.36 4.28
CA CYS A 473 -14.00 4.66 3.65
C CYS A 473 -15.12 5.67 3.90
N THR A 474 -16.24 5.22 4.47
CA THR A 474 -17.34 6.09 4.92
C THR A 474 -17.16 6.44 6.39
N GLY A 475 -17.49 7.67 6.78
CA GLY A 475 -17.42 8.09 8.17
C GLY A 475 -18.40 7.29 9.06
N VAL A 476 -18.03 7.12 10.33
CA VAL A 476 -18.90 6.53 11.34
C VAL A 476 -20.19 7.35 11.44
N ASP A 477 -21.33 6.68 11.54
CA ASP A 477 -22.59 7.36 11.81
C ASP A 477 -22.56 7.93 13.23
N THR A 478 -22.61 9.26 13.33
CA THR A 478 -22.61 9.97 14.60
C THR A 478 -24.02 10.24 15.14
N SER A 479 -25.07 9.78 14.46
CA SER A 479 -26.46 9.99 14.88
C SER A 479 -26.86 9.21 16.14
N CYS A 480 -26.05 8.24 16.54
CA CYS A 480 -26.27 7.37 17.68
C CYS A 480 -25.43 7.80 18.89
N ASP A 481 -25.99 7.77 20.09
CA ASP A 481 -25.26 8.12 21.31
C ASP A 481 -24.38 6.95 21.80
N TYR A 482 -23.34 7.28 22.59
CA TYR A 482 -22.53 6.27 23.27
C TYR A 482 -23.28 5.70 24.48
N GLN A 483 -23.33 4.38 24.56
CA GLN A 483 -23.73 3.63 25.75
C GLN A 483 -22.51 3.31 26.61
N ILE A 484 -22.72 3.23 27.92
CA ILE A 484 -21.65 2.95 28.88
C ILE A 484 -21.79 1.53 29.40
N THR A 485 -20.67 0.80 29.41
CA THR A 485 -20.53 -0.46 30.14
C THR A 485 -19.47 -0.25 31.22
N GLU A 486 -19.90 -0.27 32.49
CA GLU A 486 -19.01 -0.05 33.63
C GLU A 486 -18.03 -1.21 33.82
N ASN A 487 -16.82 -0.89 34.33
CA ASN A 487 -15.77 -1.86 34.64
C ASN A 487 -15.39 -2.75 33.45
N ALA A 488 -15.37 -2.17 32.25
CA ALA A 488 -15.11 -2.84 31.00
C ALA A 488 -14.10 -2.08 30.14
N TYR A 489 -13.50 -2.81 29.21
CA TYR A 489 -12.42 -2.36 28.35
C TYR A 489 -12.50 -3.06 26.98
N PRO A 490 -12.06 -2.45 25.86
CA PRO A 490 -12.10 -3.09 24.54
C PRO A 490 -11.17 -4.31 24.45
N ARG A 491 -11.70 -5.49 24.11
CA ARG A 491 -10.87 -6.69 23.88
C ARG A 491 -9.93 -6.51 22.68
N TYR A 492 -10.45 -5.92 21.61
CA TYR A 492 -9.74 -5.67 20.36
C TYR A 492 -9.11 -4.27 20.37
N LEU A 493 -8.20 -4.03 21.31
CA LEU A 493 -7.52 -2.75 21.42
C LEU A 493 -6.60 -2.49 20.23
N ASP A 494 -6.96 -1.54 19.37
CA ASP A 494 -6.18 -1.20 18.19
C ASP A 494 -5.08 -0.17 18.49
N THR A 495 -5.38 0.85 19.29
CA THR A 495 -4.42 1.92 19.64
C THR A 495 -4.70 2.55 21.00
N THR A 496 -3.67 3.18 21.58
CA THR A 496 -3.77 3.94 22.84
C THR A 496 -3.25 5.36 22.62
N ILE A 497 -3.98 6.35 23.12
CA ILE A 497 -3.59 7.76 23.12
C ILE A 497 -3.35 8.18 24.57
N ASP A 498 -2.13 8.65 24.86
CA ASP A 498 -1.73 9.16 26.16
C ASP A 498 -2.03 10.66 26.30
N GLY A 499 -2.05 11.18 27.54
CA GLY A 499 -2.24 12.60 27.82
C GLY A 499 -3.68 13.09 27.67
N ILE A 500 -4.66 12.18 27.61
CA ILE A 500 -6.08 12.50 27.54
C ILE A 500 -6.60 12.81 28.95
N ILE A 501 -7.19 13.99 29.13
CA ILE A 501 -7.57 14.50 30.45
C ILE A 501 -9.04 14.27 30.80
N SER A 502 -9.87 13.84 29.84
CA SER A 502 -11.29 13.58 30.06
C SER A 502 -11.86 12.54 29.10
N GLU A 503 -12.96 11.93 29.53
CA GLU A 503 -13.78 11.04 28.70
C GLU A 503 -14.27 11.74 27.42
N ILE A 504 -14.71 13.00 27.52
CA ILE A 504 -15.22 13.79 26.39
C ILE A 504 -14.12 14.00 25.33
N GLN A 505 -12.89 14.24 25.79
CA GLN A 505 -11.74 14.32 24.89
C GLN A 505 -11.48 12.96 24.23
N CYS A 506 -11.50 11.85 24.99
CA CYS A 506 -11.35 10.50 24.43
C CYS A 506 -12.43 10.16 23.37
N GLN A 507 -13.68 10.55 23.63
CA GLN A 507 -14.78 10.44 22.67
C GLN A 507 -14.53 11.23 21.39
N THR A 508 -14.00 12.45 21.53
CA THR A 508 -13.67 13.33 20.40
C THR A 508 -12.54 12.74 19.56
N GLU A 509 -11.50 12.19 20.21
CA GLU A 509 -10.41 11.49 19.55
C GLU A 509 -10.93 10.26 18.78
N CYS A 510 -11.78 9.43 19.41
CA CYS A 510 -12.39 8.29 18.75
C CYS A 510 -13.21 8.74 17.52
N THR A 511 -14.10 9.73 17.68
CA THR A 511 -14.99 10.18 16.60
C THR A 511 -14.22 10.73 15.39
N ASN A 512 -13.08 11.38 15.61
CA ASN A 512 -12.26 11.99 14.56
C ASN A 512 -11.09 11.10 14.11
N PHE A 513 -10.98 9.88 14.63
CA PHE A 513 -9.84 9.02 14.33
C PHE A 513 -9.80 8.63 12.84
N ASP A 514 -8.69 8.90 12.17
CA ASP A 514 -8.59 8.77 10.72
C ASP A 514 -7.91 7.47 10.25
N ARG A 515 -7.23 6.73 11.15
CA ARG A 515 -6.53 5.47 10.83
C ARG A 515 -7.45 4.26 10.76
N PHE A 516 -8.59 4.30 11.42
CA PHE A 516 -9.70 3.36 11.24
C PHE A 516 -10.99 4.02 11.71
N ASN A 517 -12.14 3.41 11.43
CA ASN A 517 -13.40 3.89 11.98
C ASN A 517 -13.49 3.45 13.44
N CYS A 518 -13.18 4.34 14.39
CA CYS A 518 -13.28 4.02 15.81
C CYS A 518 -14.75 3.78 16.19
N ARG A 519 -15.03 2.58 16.67
CA ARG A 519 -16.39 2.15 17.02
C ARG A 519 -16.62 2.12 18.52
N SER A 520 -15.57 1.87 19.30
CA SER A 520 -15.62 1.93 20.74
C SER A 520 -14.35 2.50 21.35
N PHE A 521 -14.47 3.03 22.56
CA PHE A 521 -13.34 3.51 23.33
C PHE A 521 -13.47 3.19 24.82
N ALA A 522 -12.36 3.34 25.55
CA ALA A 522 -12.37 3.38 27.00
C ALA A 522 -11.42 4.46 27.51
N TYR A 523 -11.81 5.15 28.57
CA TYR A 523 -10.99 6.19 29.21
C TYR A 523 -10.54 5.74 30.59
N TYR A 524 -9.23 5.80 30.84
CA TYR A 524 -8.63 5.50 32.14
C TYR A 524 -8.03 6.76 32.76
N ALA A 525 -8.80 7.37 33.66
CA ALA A 525 -8.49 8.67 34.25
C ALA A 525 -7.16 8.70 35.00
N THR A 526 -6.80 7.65 35.74
CA THR A 526 -5.60 7.63 36.60
C THR A 526 -4.30 7.76 35.82
N ALA A 527 -4.24 7.24 34.59
CA ALA A 527 -3.05 7.33 33.74
C ALA A 527 -3.23 8.28 32.55
N SER A 528 -4.37 8.98 32.47
CA SER A 528 -4.70 9.85 31.33
C SER A 528 -4.59 9.14 29.98
N GLN A 529 -5.13 7.91 29.90
CA GLN A 529 -5.05 7.08 28.69
C GLN A 529 -6.43 6.89 28.06
N CYS A 530 -6.49 7.03 26.76
CA CYS A 530 -7.65 6.74 25.93
C CYS A 530 -7.34 5.53 25.05
N PHE A 531 -8.21 4.54 25.09
CA PHE A 531 -8.05 3.27 24.42
C PHE A 531 -9.07 3.20 23.30
N LEU A 532 -8.62 3.07 22.05
CA LEU A 532 -9.49 3.10 20.89
C LEU A 532 -9.55 1.73 20.22
N SER A 533 -10.74 1.37 19.74
CA SER A 533 -11.01 0.11 19.07
C SER A 533 -11.89 0.33 17.83
N GLY A 534 -11.51 -0.31 16.73
CA GLY A 534 -12.33 -0.42 15.54
C GLY A 534 -13.44 -1.46 15.67
N ASP A 535 -13.43 -2.28 16.71
CA ASP A 535 -14.51 -3.21 17.05
C ASP A 535 -15.40 -2.67 18.18
N ASP A 536 -16.67 -3.05 18.16
CA ASP A 536 -17.70 -2.83 19.18
C ASP A 536 -18.51 -4.11 19.40
N LYS A 537 -19.58 -4.05 20.20
CA LYS A 537 -20.47 -5.20 20.44
C LYS A 537 -21.16 -5.71 19.18
N VAL A 538 -21.45 -4.85 18.20
CA VAL A 538 -21.99 -5.25 16.89
C VAL A 538 -20.95 -6.01 16.06
N SER A 539 -19.66 -5.68 16.23
CA SER A 539 -18.56 -6.27 15.47
C SER A 539 -18.21 -7.67 15.94
N ALA A 540 -18.06 -7.85 17.26
CA ALA A 540 -17.54 -9.08 17.86
C ALA A 540 -18.55 -9.83 18.74
N GLY A 541 -19.70 -9.25 19.04
CA GLY A 541 -20.67 -9.75 20.01
C GLY A 541 -20.49 -9.14 21.41
N ASP A 542 -21.56 -9.13 22.21
CA ASP A 542 -21.64 -8.44 23.50
C ASP A 542 -20.55 -8.86 24.51
N THR A 543 -20.26 -10.16 24.60
CA THR A 543 -19.29 -10.72 25.56
C THR A 543 -17.86 -10.71 25.03
N ASP A 544 -17.71 -10.73 23.71
CA ASP A 544 -16.44 -10.96 23.03
C ASP A 544 -15.76 -9.65 22.65
N ALA A 545 -16.52 -8.55 22.51
CA ALA A 545 -15.99 -7.21 22.30
C ALA A 545 -15.30 -6.62 23.54
N ILE A 546 -15.67 -7.08 24.75
CA ILE A 546 -15.24 -6.46 26.02
C ILE A 546 -14.40 -7.40 26.89
N GLU A 547 -13.53 -6.82 27.71
CA GLU A 547 -12.85 -7.47 28.83
C GLU A 547 -13.14 -6.72 30.13
N ASN A 548 -13.28 -7.45 31.23
CA ASN A 548 -13.53 -6.84 32.54
C ASN A 548 -12.26 -6.16 33.06
N ARG A 549 -12.39 -4.87 33.42
CA ARG A 549 -11.33 -4.07 34.02
C ARG A 549 -11.93 -3.06 35.00
N ALA A 550 -11.77 -3.33 36.29
CA ALA A 550 -12.26 -2.46 37.35
C ALA A 550 -11.70 -1.02 37.21
N GLY A 551 -12.58 -0.02 37.36
CA GLY A 551 -12.20 1.40 37.30
C GLY A 551 -11.92 1.92 35.89
N THR A 552 -12.41 1.24 34.86
CA THR A 552 -12.43 1.73 33.47
C THR A 552 -13.82 1.50 32.88
N ASN A 553 -14.33 2.45 32.10
CA ASN A 553 -15.62 2.34 31.45
C ASN A 553 -15.41 2.16 29.93
N PHE A 554 -16.20 1.28 29.35
CA PHE A 554 -16.25 1.02 27.91
C PHE A 554 -17.43 1.75 27.30
N TYR A 555 -17.20 2.38 26.15
CA TYR A 555 -18.17 3.19 25.43
C TYR A 555 -18.29 2.71 23.99
N ASP A 556 -19.48 2.31 23.58
CA ASP A 556 -19.81 1.96 22.20
C ASP A 556 -21.12 2.63 21.77
N ARG A 557 -21.31 2.80 20.45
CA ARG A 557 -22.53 3.45 19.94
C ARG A 557 -23.68 2.45 19.87
N ASP A 558 -24.84 2.87 20.37
CA ASP A 558 -26.08 2.14 20.18
C ASP A 558 -26.99 2.90 19.23
N CYS A 559 -27.09 2.38 18.01
CA CYS A 559 -27.88 2.94 16.93
C CYS A 559 -29.30 2.37 16.88
N ASN A 560 -29.70 1.56 17.87
CA ASN A 560 -31.02 0.98 17.91
C ASN A 560 -32.06 2.05 18.31
N ARG A 561 -32.94 2.40 17.37
CA ARG A 561 -33.92 3.49 17.55
C ARG A 561 -35.08 3.14 18.49
N ASP A 562 -35.16 1.89 18.94
CA ASP A 562 -36.26 1.36 19.76
C ASP A 562 -35.91 1.13 21.26
N ALA A 563 -34.77 1.66 21.75
CA ALA A 563 -34.45 1.59 23.18
C ALA A 563 -35.46 2.41 24.03
N PRO A 564 -36.13 1.82 25.04
CA PRO A 564 -37.13 2.52 25.86
C PRO A 564 -36.53 3.69 26.67
N VAL A 565 -37.25 4.82 26.69
CA VAL A 565 -36.93 6.08 27.39
C VAL A 565 -36.91 5.95 28.94
N THR A 566 -36.82 4.76 29.52
CA THR A 566 -37.04 4.53 30.96
C THR A 566 -35.79 4.50 31.85
N ALA A 567 -34.64 5.00 31.41
CA ALA A 567 -33.43 5.08 32.23
C ALA A 567 -32.78 6.48 32.28
N ARG A 568 -33.58 7.55 32.17
CA ARG A 568 -33.09 8.93 32.37
C ARG A 568 -33.46 9.44 33.78
N PRO A 569 -32.51 9.66 34.71
CA PRO A 569 -32.83 10.37 35.94
C PRO A 569 -33.16 11.85 35.63
N PRO A 570 -34.22 12.43 36.23
CA PRO A 570 -34.61 13.80 35.96
C PRO A 570 -33.64 14.80 36.60
N PRO A 571 -33.37 15.95 35.95
CA PRO A 571 -32.54 17.00 36.53
C PRO A 571 -33.28 17.69 37.67
N THR A 572 -32.65 17.73 38.84
CA THR A 572 -33.09 18.46 40.03
C THR A 572 -33.06 19.98 39.75
N GLN A 573 -34.21 20.63 39.84
CA GLN A 573 -34.31 22.10 39.77
C GLN A 573 -33.89 22.74 41.10
N PRO A 574 -33.12 23.85 41.09
CA PRO A 574 -32.93 24.68 42.26
C PRO A 574 -34.07 25.70 42.39
N GLU A 575 -34.79 25.64 43.51
CA GLU A 575 -35.75 26.67 43.92
C GLU A 575 -35.03 28.01 44.16
N THR A 576 -35.56 29.10 43.59
CA THR A 576 -35.24 30.45 44.08
C THR A 576 -36.51 31.29 44.22
N ASN A 577 -36.96 31.42 45.47
CA ASN A 577 -37.82 32.49 45.94
C ASN A 577 -37.09 33.84 45.83
N ARG A 578 -37.72 34.88 45.26
CA ARG A 578 -37.83 36.28 45.81
C ARG A 578 -38.35 37.31 44.76
N PRO A 579 -38.83 38.49 45.22
CA PRO A 579 -40.12 39.05 44.81
C PRO A 579 -40.07 40.21 43.80
N ILE A 580 -41.29 40.51 43.33
CA ILE A 580 -41.72 41.54 42.37
C ILE A 580 -41.44 42.97 42.88
N ILE A 581 -40.81 43.79 42.04
CA ILE A 581 -40.96 45.26 42.06
C ILE A 581 -41.26 45.75 40.64
N THR A 582 -42.34 46.51 40.54
CA THR A 582 -42.99 47.04 39.34
C THR A 582 -42.48 48.43 38.95
N THR A 583 -42.87 48.85 37.74
CA THR A 583 -42.96 50.24 37.20
C THR A 583 -41.66 50.80 36.61
N ASN A 584 -41.61 51.55 35.50
CA ASN A 584 -42.61 52.07 34.56
C ASN A 584 -41.89 52.42 33.23
N ARG A 585 -42.62 52.32 32.12
CA ARG A 585 -42.21 52.78 30.78
C ARG A 585 -42.72 54.23 30.56
N PRO A 586 -42.11 55.01 29.65
CA PRO A 586 -42.91 55.46 28.50
C PRO A 586 -42.24 55.33 27.12
N GLN A 587 -43.13 55.17 26.14
CA GLN A 587 -43.04 54.90 24.69
C GLN A 587 -42.92 56.21 23.85
N PRO A 588 -43.20 56.22 22.51
CA PRO A 588 -42.57 55.52 21.38
C PRO A 588 -42.37 56.44 20.15
N THR A 589 -41.59 56.02 19.15
CA THR A 589 -41.86 56.37 17.74
C THR A 589 -41.63 55.16 16.83
N SER A 590 -42.76 54.63 16.33
CA SER A 590 -43.04 53.85 15.09
C SER A 590 -41.86 53.51 14.17
N GLY A 591 -41.63 52.30 13.64
CA GLY A 591 -42.44 51.08 13.42
C GLY A 591 -42.03 50.52 12.04
N GLY A 592 -41.98 49.22 11.68
CA GLY A 592 -42.14 47.92 12.34
C GLY A 592 -41.23 46.89 11.61
N GLY A 593 -41.20 45.58 11.82
CA GLY A 593 -41.90 44.65 12.70
C GLY A 593 -41.16 43.29 12.66
N PHE A 594 -41.63 42.37 13.51
CA PHE A 594 -41.20 40.97 13.78
C PHE A 594 -40.05 40.75 14.77
N ARG A 595 -40.34 39.90 15.77
CA ARG A 595 -39.62 39.65 17.03
C ARG A 595 -38.82 38.32 16.98
N PRO A 596 -37.94 38.05 17.97
CA PRO A 596 -36.71 37.27 17.86
C PRO A 596 -36.86 35.80 18.31
N ASP A 597 -35.86 34.98 18.01
CA ASP A 597 -35.68 33.66 18.62
C ASP A 597 -34.31 33.54 19.30
N PHE A 598 -34.31 32.97 20.50
CA PHE A 598 -33.15 32.69 21.33
C PHE A 598 -32.58 31.33 20.91
N GLY A 599 -31.35 31.31 20.40
CA GLY A 599 -30.61 30.09 20.04
C GLY A 599 -29.28 30.01 20.75
N PHE A 600 -29.06 28.90 21.45
CA PHE A 600 -27.85 28.48 22.15
C PHE A 600 -26.59 28.64 21.28
N GLY A 601 -25.60 29.44 21.72
CA GLY A 601 -24.27 29.49 21.09
C GLY A 601 -23.45 28.28 21.56
N LEU A 602 -23.15 27.30 20.71
CA LEU A 602 -22.13 27.32 19.65
C LEU A 602 -20.75 27.70 20.19
N VAL A 603 -19.85 26.71 20.12
CA VAL A 603 -18.42 26.91 19.93
C VAL A 603 -18.25 28.08 18.95
N SER A 604 -17.41 29.04 19.30
CA SER A 604 -17.12 30.20 18.47
C SER A 604 -16.57 29.74 17.11
N ASP A 605 -17.45 29.54 16.12
CA ASP A 605 -17.08 29.38 14.71
C ASP A 605 -16.35 30.65 14.27
N ARG A 606 -15.01 30.61 14.31
CA ARG A 606 -14.14 31.68 13.81
C ARG A 606 -14.51 32.07 12.38
N CYS A 607 -14.90 31.08 11.58
CA CYS A 607 -15.46 31.30 10.26
C CYS A 607 -16.98 31.37 10.35
N ARG A 608 -17.54 32.58 10.35
CA ARG A 608 -18.99 32.77 10.24
C ARG A 608 -19.59 32.10 8.99
N PHE A 609 -18.79 31.96 7.93
CA PHE A 609 -19.10 31.23 6.71
C PHE A 609 -17.85 30.54 6.17
N GLY A 610 -17.97 29.28 5.73
CA GLY A 610 -16.87 28.49 5.18
C GLY A 610 -16.02 27.74 6.24
N ARG A 611 -14.97 27.05 5.79
CA ARG A 611 -14.00 26.38 6.67
C ARG A 611 -12.69 27.14 6.70
N LEU A 612 -12.01 27.07 7.84
CA LEU A 612 -10.68 27.65 8.03
C LEU A 612 -9.65 26.85 7.21
N THR A 613 -8.85 27.56 6.44
CA THR A 613 -7.59 27.08 5.84
C THR A 613 -6.54 28.18 6.03
N TYR A 614 -5.34 27.98 5.51
CA TYR A 614 -4.27 28.97 5.58
C TYR A 614 -3.81 29.40 4.19
N GLU A 615 -3.33 30.65 4.10
CA GLU A 615 -2.35 31.05 3.09
C GLU A 615 -0.97 31.12 3.73
N LYS A 616 0.08 30.78 2.97
CA LYS A 616 1.47 30.78 3.44
C LYS A 616 2.30 31.84 2.73
N ILE A 617 3.11 32.58 3.50
CA ILE A 617 4.15 33.47 2.99
C ILE A 617 5.50 32.97 3.49
N THR A 618 6.33 32.48 2.57
CA THR A 618 7.65 31.90 2.90
C THR A 618 8.71 33.00 3.01
N GLY A 619 9.54 32.97 4.06
CA GLY A 619 10.62 33.95 4.28
C GLY A 619 10.15 35.27 4.89
N TYR A 620 8.94 35.29 5.45
CA TYR A 620 8.37 36.45 6.13
C TYR A 620 7.81 36.06 7.49
N GLU A 621 7.73 37.05 8.37
CA GLU A 621 6.99 37.00 9.62
C GLU A 621 6.14 38.28 9.74
N LEU A 622 5.04 38.20 10.49
CA LEU A 622 4.29 39.39 10.90
C LEU A 622 4.84 39.86 12.25
N SER A 623 5.56 40.99 12.26
CA SER A 623 6.21 41.54 13.46
C SER A 623 5.43 42.75 14.01
N GLY A 624 5.58 43.04 15.31
CA GLY A 624 4.98 44.25 15.90
C GLY A 624 3.49 44.12 16.26
N VAL A 625 2.90 42.96 16.02
CA VAL A 625 1.55 42.57 16.47
C VAL A 625 1.60 41.77 17.77
N ARG A 626 0.47 41.61 18.44
CA ARG A 626 0.39 40.75 19.63
C ARG A 626 0.61 39.28 19.26
N SER A 627 1.58 38.66 19.92
CA SER A 627 1.91 37.25 19.73
C SER A 627 2.12 36.51 21.04
N TYR A 628 1.91 35.20 21.03
CA TYR A 628 2.20 34.31 22.15
C TYR A 628 2.66 32.95 21.63
N ASN A 629 3.47 32.24 22.43
CA ASN A 629 3.99 30.93 22.04
C ASN A 629 2.84 29.94 21.89
N LEU A 630 2.74 29.32 20.72
CA LEU A 630 1.72 28.33 20.40
C LEU A 630 2.27 26.91 20.57
N PHE A 631 3.50 26.71 20.12
CA PHE A 631 4.19 25.43 20.25
C PHE A 631 5.71 25.59 20.10
N THR A 632 6.44 24.76 20.83
CA THR A 632 7.90 24.62 20.77
C THR A 632 8.22 23.13 20.75
N ALA A 633 8.94 22.67 19.73
CA ALA A 633 9.28 21.25 19.61
C ALA A 633 10.21 20.78 20.75
N PRO A 634 10.03 19.56 21.29
CA PRO A 634 11.02 18.93 22.15
C PRO A 634 12.35 18.72 21.39
N ASN A 635 13.49 18.71 22.09
CA ASN A 635 14.84 18.46 21.53
C ASN A 635 15.06 17.01 21.00
N THR A 636 14.03 16.32 20.50
CA THR A 636 14.04 14.90 20.13
C THR A 636 14.46 14.60 18.69
N GLY A 637 14.82 15.62 17.90
CA GLY A 637 15.27 15.44 16.51
C GLY A 637 14.15 15.44 15.47
N ASP A 638 12.89 15.63 15.88
CA ASP A 638 11.74 15.80 14.99
C ASP A 638 11.79 17.18 14.31
N ARG A 639 12.02 17.21 12.99
CA ARG A 639 12.00 18.44 12.17
C ARG A 639 10.65 18.55 11.45
N GLY A 640 10.11 19.76 11.28
CA GLY A 640 8.87 19.99 10.51
C GLY A 640 7.57 19.94 11.33
N ILE A 641 7.30 21.02 12.06
CA ILE A 641 6.18 21.18 12.99
C ILE A 641 4.97 21.95 12.40
N THR A 642 4.96 22.19 11.08
CA THR A 642 3.96 23.07 10.45
C THR A 642 2.53 22.59 10.69
N LYS A 643 2.29 21.26 10.63
CA LYS A 643 0.97 20.68 10.91
C LYS A 643 0.54 20.95 12.35
N GLU A 644 1.41 20.68 13.31
CA GLU A 644 1.14 20.86 14.74
C GLU A 644 0.77 22.33 15.06
N CYS A 645 1.53 23.27 14.49
CA CYS A 645 1.25 24.70 14.62
C CYS A 645 -0.09 25.10 13.97
N SER A 646 -0.36 24.60 12.77
CA SER A 646 -1.61 24.85 12.06
C SER A 646 -2.82 24.35 12.85
N ASP A 647 -2.75 23.14 13.38
CA ASP A 647 -3.83 22.50 14.13
C ASP A 647 -4.07 23.22 15.47
N ARG A 648 -3.01 23.56 16.20
CA ARG A 648 -3.11 24.35 17.43
C ARG A 648 -3.71 25.73 17.19
N CYS A 649 -3.28 26.41 16.12
CA CYS A 649 -3.82 27.72 15.77
C CYS A 649 -5.29 27.64 15.34
N ALA A 650 -5.67 26.56 14.65
CA ALA A 650 -7.05 26.33 14.24
C ALA A 650 -7.98 26.11 15.44
N ASN A 651 -7.47 25.46 16.50
CA ASN A 651 -8.22 25.16 17.72
C ASN A 651 -8.20 26.28 18.77
N ASP A 652 -7.24 27.20 18.70
CA ASP A 652 -7.17 28.36 19.59
C ASP A 652 -7.96 29.53 19.00
N VAL A 653 -9.08 29.91 19.61
CA VAL A 653 -9.98 31.00 19.16
C VAL A 653 -9.32 32.37 19.00
N ASN A 654 -8.19 32.64 19.64
CA ASN A 654 -7.47 33.92 19.53
C ASN A 654 -6.40 33.93 18.43
N CYS A 655 -6.00 32.77 17.89
CA CYS A 655 -4.97 32.65 16.85
C CYS A 655 -5.50 32.92 15.43
N LEU A 656 -5.49 34.16 14.94
CA LEU A 656 -5.91 34.49 13.56
C LEU A 656 -4.87 34.09 12.50
N ALA A 657 -3.60 34.08 12.89
CA ALA A 657 -2.46 33.72 12.07
C ALA A 657 -1.34 33.18 12.97
N PHE A 658 -0.29 32.60 12.39
CA PHE A 658 0.90 32.23 13.17
C PHE A 658 2.20 32.47 12.40
N ASN A 659 3.24 32.86 13.13
CA ASN A 659 4.62 32.84 12.65
C ASN A 659 5.26 31.50 13.01
N LEU A 660 5.94 30.86 12.07
CA LEU A 660 6.70 29.64 12.24
C LEU A 660 8.19 29.92 12.03
N ASP A 661 9.01 29.71 13.05
CA ASP A 661 10.47 29.74 12.97
C ASP A 661 10.98 28.32 12.66
N TYR A 662 11.45 28.12 11.43
CA TYR A 662 11.96 26.82 10.98
C TYR A 662 13.36 26.50 11.53
N ASN A 663 14.10 27.48 12.04
CA ASN A 663 15.41 27.26 12.64
C ASN A 663 15.29 26.84 14.11
N ARG A 664 14.31 27.39 14.82
CA ARG A 664 14.05 27.09 16.23
C ARG A 664 13.02 25.99 16.47
N PHE A 665 12.26 25.62 15.45
CA PHE A 665 11.12 24.71 15.58
C PHE A 665 10.12 25.22 16.63
N GLU A 666 9.75 26.49 16.48
CA GLU A 666 8.81 27.20 17.34
C GLU A 666 7.78 27.93 16.48
N CYS A 667 6.54 28.00 16.96
CA CYS A 667 5.54 28.86 16.36
C CYS A 667 4.80 29.70 17.39
N TYR A 668 4.43 30.90 16.94
CA TYR A 668 3.77 31.92 17.74
C TYR A 668 2.44 32.27 17.09
N ALA A 669 1.37 32.12 17.86
CA ALA A 669 0.04 32.57 17.47
C ALA A 669 -0.01 34.11 17.44
N LEU A 670 -0.80 34.65 16.53
CA LEU A 670 -0.98 36.06 16.28
C LEU A 670 -2.48 36.38 16.37
N THR A 671 -2.82 37.46 17.08
CA THR A 671 -4.22 37.89 17.22
C THR A 671 -4.64 38.88 16.12
N GLU A 672 -3.75 39.14 15.17
CA GLU A 672 -3.89 40.11 14.07
C GLU A 672 -3.32 39.47 12.80
N THR A 673 -3.72 39.99 11.65
CA THR A 673 -3.33 39.48 10.33
C THR A 673 -2.62 40.57 9.51
N SER A 674 -2.00 40.19 8.40
CA SER A 674 -1.38 41.14 7.46
C SER A 674 -2.42 42.00 6.73
N ALA A 675 -3.71 41.67 6.83
CA ALA A 675 -4.79 42.52 6.34
C ALA A 675 -5.01 43.76 7.23
N ASP A 676 -4.66 43.68 8.52
CA ASP A 676 -4.81 44.77 9.49
C ASP A 676 -3.68 45.81 9.32
N ASP A 677 -2.44 45.35 9.17
CA ASP A 677 -1.28 46.18 8.84
C ASP A 677 -0.34 45.44 7.87
N PRO A 678 -0.44 45.71 6.54
CA PRO A 678 0.46 45.11 5.57
C PRO A 678 1.94 45.48 5.77
N SER A 679 2.24 46.60 6.44
CA SER A 679 3.61 47.06 6.69
C SER A 679 4.31 46.30 7.84
N ALA A 680 3.53 45.61 8.68
CA ALA A 680 4.01 44.74 9.73
C ALA A 680 4.62 43.42 9.19
N LEU A 681 4.37 43.08 7.92
CA LEU A 681 4.92 41.89 7.29
C LEU A 681 6.38 42.13 6.87
N ARG A 682 7.34 41.51 7.56
CA ARG A 682 8.78 41.74 7.38
C ARG A 682 9.48 40.49 6.87
N GLN A 683 10.51 40.68 6.03
CA GLN A 683 11.36 39.58 5.59
C GLN A 683 12.15 39.01 6.76
N ALA A 684 12.06 37.70 6.96
CA ALA A 684 12.77 36.95 7.98
C ALA A 684 13.20 35.60 7.39
N ALA A 685 14.51 35.44 7.18
CA ALA A 685 15.07 34.21 6.63
C ALA A 685 14.83 33.03 7.58
N GLY A 686 14.34 31.91 7.05
CA GLY A 686 13.97 30.75 7.86
C GLY A 686 12.67 30.91 8.68
N ALA A 687 11.88 31.96 8.43
CA ALA A 687 10.52 32.09 8.97
C ALA A 687 9.45 31.81 7.90
N GLY A 688 8.24 31.43 8.34
CA GLY A 688 7.05 31.40 7.50
C GLY A 688 5.86 31.98 8.25
N TYR A 689 5.12 32.84 7.57
CA TYR A 689 3.89 33.43 8.08
C TYR A 689 2.68 32.71 7.48
N PHE A 690 1.77 32.26 8.33
CA PHE A 690 0.55 31.55 7.95
C PHE A 690 -0.66 32.35 8.39
N GLU A 691 -1.44 32.86 7.44
CA GLU A 691 -2.63 33.65 7.71
C GLU A 691 -3.88 32.79 7.56
N GLY A 692 -4.74 32.80 8.59
CA GLY A 692 -6.02 32.09 8.53
C GLY A 692 -6.98 32.72 7.53
N VAL A 693 -7.53 31.91 6.64
CA VAL A 693 -8.51 32.33 5.63
C VAL A 693 -9.75 31.44 5.71
N CYS A 694 -10.93 32.05 5.75
CA CYS A 694 -12.20 31.34 5.71
C CYS A 694 -12.70 31.22 4.27
N LEU A 695 -12.68 30.01 3.72
CA LEU A 695 -13.11 29.71 2.35
C LEU A 695 -14.36 28.82 2.37
N ARG A 696 -15.35 29.08 1.51
CA ARG A 696 -16.59 28.28 1.47
C ARG A 696 -16.34 26.88 0.95
N SER A 697 -15.48 26.77 -0.05
CA SER A 697 -14.93 25.50 -0.55
C SER A 697 -14.17 24.71 0.52
N GLY A 698 -13.65 25.38 1.55
CA GLY A 698 -12.85 24.78 2.62
C GLY A 698 -11.46 24.30 2.18
N GLY A 699 -10.99 24.72 1.00
CA GLY A 699 -9.70 24.32 0.45
C GLY A 699 -9.69 22.89 -0.11
N CYS A 700 -8.52 22.26 -0.11
CA CYS A 700 -8.30 20.92 -0.68
C CYS A 700 -7.72 19.91 0.33
N GLY A 701 -7.81 20.19 1.63
CA GLY A 701 -7.27 19.31 2.68
C GLY A 701 -5.75 19.34 2.84
N LEU A 702 -5.04 20.18 2.07
CA LEU A 702 -3.65 20.54 2.35
C LEU A 702 -3.56 21.46 3.58
N LEU A 703 -2.39 21.50 4.23
CA LEU A 703 -2.15 22.36 5.39
C LEU A 703 -2.40 23.86 5.08
N TRP A 704 -2.18 24.28 3.85
CA TRP A 704 -2.54 25.61 3.34
C TRP A 704 -3.04 25.47 1.90
N SER A 705 -4.00 26.33 1.52
CA SER A 705 -4.61 26.29 0.19
C SER A 705 -3.88 27.16 -0.83
N PHE A 706 -3.20 28.21 -0.36
CA PHE A 706 -2.50 29.16 -1.23
C PHE A 706 -1.11 29.51 -0.72
N ASP A 707 -0.12 29.54 -1.62
CA ASP A 707 1.14 30.25 -1.38
C ASP A 707 0.97 31.69 -1.87
N ARG A 708 1.24 32.67 -1.00
CA ARG A 708 1.14 34.10 -1.32
C ARG A 708 2.53 34.70 -1.42
N VAL A 709 2.79 35.42 -2.51
CA VAL A 709 4.01 36.21 -2.72
C VAL A 709 3.63 37.68 -2.81
N PRO A 710 3.87 38.47 -1.74
CA PRO A 710 3.54 39.88 -1.73
C PRO A 710 4.33 40.69 -2.74
N ASN A 711 3.71 41.71 -3.33
CA ASN A 711 4.32 42.61 -4.31
C ASN A 711 4.88 41.92 -5.56
N PHE A 712 4.23 40.84 -6.00
CA PHE A 712 4.55 40.12 -7.23
C PHE A 712 3.27 39.84 -8.01
N LYS A 713 3.41 39.63 -9.32
CA LYS A 713 2.31 39.21 -10.18
C LYS A 713 2.82 38.30 -11.29
N LEU A 714 1.91 37.54 -11.88
CA LEU A 714 2.12 36.86 -13.16
C LEU A 714 1.58 37.73 -14.30
N ARG A 715 2.46 38.34 -15.10
CA ARG A 715 2.09 39.32 -16.13
C ARG A 715 1.49 38.66 -17.39
N ASP A 716 0.42 39.25 -17.90
CA ASP A 716 -0.23 38.93 -19.18
C ASP A 716 -0.70 37.45 -19.29
N GLN A 717 -1.03 36.79 -18.18
CA GLN A 717 -1.51 35.39 -18.14
C GLN A 717 -2.95 35.26 -17.62
N GLU A 718 -3.68 36.37 -17.49
CA GLU A 718 -5.06 36.35 -17.00
C GLU A 718 -6.04 35.69 -17.98
N ARG A 719 -6.85 34.77 -17.46
CA ARG A 719 -7.98 34.15 -18.16
C ARG A 719 -9.31 34.81 -17.82
N GLU A 720 -9.42 35.34 -16.60
CA GLU A 720 -10.58 36.07 -16.12
C GLU A 720 -10.14 37.23 -15.22
N THR A 721 -10.81 38.38 -15.36
CA THR A 721 -10.62 39.54 -14.48
C THR A 721 -11.95 39.89 -13.81
N LEU A 722 -11.92 40.02 -12.49
CA LEU A 722 -13.08 40.29 -11.64
C LEU A 722 -12.79 41.50 -10.75
N THR A 723 -13.80 42.32 -10.53
CA THR A 723 -13.67 43.58 -9.78
C THR A 723 -14.55 43.57 -8.54
N GLY A 724 -14.11 44.21 -7.45
CA GLY A 724 -14.89 44.36 -6.23
C GLY A 724 -14.76 43.21 -5.22
N LEU A 725 -13.96 42.18 -5.53
CA LEU A 725 -13.74 41.04 -4.64
C LEU A 725 -12.72 41.38 -3.54
N SER A 726 -12.89 40.81 -2.35
CA SER A 726 -11.83 40.69 -1.35
C SER A 726 -10.78 39.65 -1.77
N LYS A 727 -9.62 39.62 -1.10
CA LYS A 727 -8.58 38.62 -1.33
C LYS A 727 -9.11 37.19 -1.13
N ALA A 728 -9.83 36.96 -0.05
CA ALA A 728 -10.44 35.65 0.24
C ALA A 728 -11.49 35.25 -0.82
N GLU A 729 -12.30 36.19 -1.30
CA GLU A 729 -13.24 35.92 -2.40
C GLU A 729 -12.53 35.64 -3.74
N CYS A 730 -11.37 36.27 -3.98
CA CYS A 730 -10.54 35.97 -5.14
C CYS A 730 -9.99 34.53 -5.08
N MET A 731 -9.50 34.10 -3.92
CA MET A 731 -9.08 32.70 -3.68
C MET A 731 -10.24 31.73 -3.87
N GLU A 732 -11.40 32.00 -3.26
CA GLU A 732 -12.60 31.17 -3.39
C GLU A 732 -13.01 31.03 -4.85
N ARG A 733 -12.97 32.13 -5.61
CA ARG A 733 -13.29 32.11 -7.03
C ARG A 733 -12.28 31.31 -7.86
N CYS A 734 -11.00 31.38 -7.52
CA CYS A 734 -9.99 30.53 -8.16
C CYS A 734 -10.26 29.04 -7.89
N LEU A 735 -10.55 28.66 -6.64
CA LEU A 735 -10.86 27.27 -6.27
C LEU A 735 -12.15 26.73 -6.91
N THR A 736 -13.13 27.60 -7.14
CA THR A 736 -14.46 27.22 -7.66
C THR A 736 -14.60 27.40 -9.17
N GLU A 737 -13.57 27.89 -9.86
CA GLU A 737 -13.56 28.03 -11.31
C GLU A 737 -13.56 26.65 -11.98
N ARG A 738 -14.49 26.45 -12.93
CA ARG A 738 -14.70 25.17 -13.61
C ARG A 738 -14.40 25.21 -15.10
N ARG A 739 -14.23 26.41 -15.68
CA ARG A 739 -13.94 26.59 -17.12
C ARG A 739 -12.49 26.32 -17.46
N PHE A 740 -11.60 26.53 -16.50
CA PHE A 740 -10.18 26.20 -16.59
C PHE A 740 -9.67 25.87 -15.18
N VAL A 741 -8.59 25.10 -15.10
CA VAL A 741 -7.93 24.84 -13.81
C VAL A 741 -7.21 26.11 -13.39
N CYS A 742 -7.78 26.86 -12.45
CA CYS A 742 -7.13 28.05 -11.91
C CYS A 742 -5.90 27.64 -11.11
N ARG A 743 -4.70 27.93 -11.62
CA ARG A 743 -3.41 27.61 -10.98
C ARG A 743 -2.89 28.77 -10.15
N SER A 744 -3.23 30.00 -10.52
CA SER A 744 -2.82 31.18 -9.75
C SER A 744 -3.81 32.34 -9.92
N ALA A 745 -3.69 33.34 -9.06
CA ALA A 745 -4.41 34.58 -9.17
C ALA A 745 -3.53 35.78 -8.76
N ASN A 746 -3.66 36.90 -9.47
CA ASN A 746 -3.11 38.18 -9.04
C ASN A 746 -4.22 38.99 -8.37
N TYR A 747 -3.97 39.50 -7.15
CA TYR A 747 -4.91 40.35 -6.43
C TYR A 747 -4.34 41.77 -6.24
N GLU A 748 -5.02 42.76 -6.80
CA GLU A 748 -4.66 44.17 -6.71
C GLU A 748 -5.51 44.88 -5.66
N TYR A 749 -4.90 45.26 -4.53
CA TYR A 749 -5.60 45.80 -3.36
C TYR A 749 -6.30 47.12 -3.65
N ALA A 750 -5.60 48.06 -4.30
CA ALA A 750 -6.09 49.43 -4.51
C ALA A 750 -7.41 49.49 -5.30
N ARG A 751 -7.59 48.55 -6.24
CA ARG A 751 -8.78 48.50 -7.11
C ARG A 751 -9.69 47.31 -6.81
N ARG A 752 -9.32 46.44 -5.86
CA ARG A 752 -10.01 45.18 -5.57
C ARG A 752 -10.22 44.33 -6.82
N ILE A 753 -9.15 44.20 -7.63
CA ILE A 753 -9.18 43.45 -8.88
C ILE A 753 -8.52 42.09 -8.67
N CYS A 754 -9.26 41.03 -8.99
CA CYS A 754 -8.81 39.65 -8.98
C CYS A 754 -8.61 39.18 -10.43
N ARG A 755 -7.41 38.74 -10.79
CA ARG A 755 -7.10 38.20 -12.11
C ARG A 755 -6.70 36.74 -11.99
N LEU A 756 -7.53 35.83 -12.48
CA LEU A 756 -7.33 34.39 -12.41
C LEU A 756 -6.51 33.90 -13.61
N SER A 757 -5.66 32.89 -13.41
CA SER A 757 -4.81 32.32 -14.46
C SER A 757 -4.81 30.79 -14.40
N ASP A 758 -4.71 30.17 -15.57
CA ASP A 758 -4.42 28.73 -15.73
C ASP A 758 -2.91 28.44 -15.78
N GLN A 759 -2.07 29.45 -15.53
CA GLN A 759 -0.62 29.38 -15.44
C GLN A 759 -0.15 29.69 -14.01
N ASP A 760 1.07 29.30 -13.69
CA ASP A 760 1.75 29.61 -12.42
C ASP A 760 3.18 30.08 -12.68
N ARG A 761 3.92 30.41 -11.62
CA ARG A 761 5.31 30.91 -11.73
C ARG A 761 6.29 29.85 -12.23
N PHE A 762 5.92 28.56 -12.21
CA PHE A 762 6.76 27.48 -12.75
C PHE A 762 6.45 27.23 -14.23
N SER A 763 5.19 27.35 -14.64
CA SER A 763 4.79 27.23 -16.05
C SER A 763 5.18 28.48 -16.87
N LYS A 764 5.23 29.66 -16.24
CA LYS A 764 5.59 30.95 -16.85
C LYS A 764 6.59 31.76 -16.01
N PRO A 765 7.82 31.26 -15.77
CA PRO A 765 8.79 31.92 -14.87
C PRO A 765 9.21 33.30 -15.35
N THR A 766 9.29 33.54 -16.66
CA THR A 766 9.65 34.85 -17.23
C THR A 766 8.57 35.91 -17.06
N SER A 767 7.33 35.51 -16.79
CA SER A 767 6.20 36.41 -16.58
C SER A 767 6.00 36.75 -15.11
N PHE A 768 6.73 36.10 -14.20
CA PHE A 768 6.65 36.34 -12.77
C PHE A 768 7.55 37.53 -12.40
N GLU A 769 6.93 38.68 -12.12
CA GLU A 769 7.64 39.94 -11.93
C GLU A 769 7.17 40.68 -10.67
N ALA A 770 8.04 41.52 -10.12
CA ALA A 770 7.69 42.40 -9.01
C ALA A 770 6.62 43.41 -9.45
N ALA A 771 5.59 43.57 -8.62
CA ALA A 771 4.47 44.46 -8.85
C ALA A 771 3.99 45.06 -7.51
N PRO A 772 4.33 46.31 -7.20
CA PRO A 772 3.91 46.95 -5.96
C PRO A 772 2.38 46.95 -5.79
N ASN A 773 1.90 46.67 -4.57
CA ASN A 773 0.48 46.62 -4.21
C ASN A 773 -0.35 45.54 -4.95
N VAL A 774 0.33 44.55 -5.54
CA VAL A 774 -0.30 43.37 -6.15
C VAL A 774 0.30 42.14 -5.50
N ASP A 775 -0.55 41.20 -5.11
CA ASP A 775 -0.11 39.93 -4.54
C ASP A 775 -0.40 38.80 -5.50
N TYR A 776 0.62 37.97 -5.72
CA TYR A 776 0.49 36.72 -6.45
C TYR A 776 0.09 35.62 -5.47
N MET A 777 -0.96 34.88 -5.80
CA MET A 777 -1.49 33.79 -5.00
C MET A 777 -1.49 32.52 -5.85
N GLU A 778 -0.74 31.52 -5.42
CA GLU A 778 -0.58 30.25 -6.12
C GLU A 778 -1.47 29.18 -5.48
N ASN A 779 -2.36 28.61 -6.28
CA ASN A 779 -3.33 27.63 -5.84
C ASN A 779 -2.67 26.27 -5.63
N GLN A 780 -2.48 25.87 -4.37
CA GLN A 780 -1.89 24.56 -4.02
C GLN A 780 -2.84 23.39 -4.30
N CYS A 781 -4.13 23.69 -4.49
CA CYS A 781 -5.16 22.70 -4.78
C CYS A 781 -5.25 22.31 -6.26
N ALA A 782 -4.55 23.02 -7.15
CA ALA A 782 -4.51 22.67 -8.56
C ALA A 782 -3.63 21.42 -8.79
N SER A 783 -4.04 20.54 -9.71
CA SER A 783 -3.26 19.35 -10.07
C SER A 783 -1.87 19.74 -10.59
N ARG A 784 -0.82 19.16 -10.01
CA ARG A 784 0.55 19.42 -10.46
C ARG A 784 0.78 18.81 -11.86
N PRO A 785 1.58 19.45 -12.73
CA PRO A 785 1.95 18.84 -14.00
C PRO A 785 2.67 17.50 -13.78
N GLU A 786 2.24 16.45 -14.48
CA GLU A 786 2.92 15.15 -14.45
C GLU A 786 4.24 15.21 -15.24
N GLY A 787 5.30 14.57 -14.74
CA GLY A 787 6.60 14.49 -15.42
C GLY A 787 7.68 15.48 -14.95
N CYS A 788 7.47 16.22 -13.86
CA CYS A 788 8.55 16.98 -13.22
C CYS A 788 9.48 16.04 -12.43
N THR A 789 10.76 15.98 -12.80
CA THR A 789 11.79 15.29 -12.04
C THR A 789 12.54 16.27 -11.14
N TYR A 790 12.94 15.82 -9.95
CA TYR A 790 13.91 16.56 -9.16
C TYR A 790 15.21 16.64 -9.96
N THR A 791 15.70 17.85 -10.17
CA THR A 791 16.98 18.11 -10.83
C THR A 791 17.82 18.92 -9.85
N ASN A 792 19.13 18.63 -9.75
CA ASN A 792 20.09 19.27 -8.83
C ASN A 792 20.11 18.73 -7.39
N ASP A 793 20.39 17.43 -7.22
CA ASP A 793 20.64 16.81 -5.92
C ASP A 793 21.93 17.38 -5.31
N GLN A 794 21.82 17.95 -4.10
CA GLN A 794 22.96 18.49 -3.36
C GLN A 794 23.20 17.69 -2.08
N GLN A 795 24.35 17.02 -1.99
CA GLN A 795 24.76 16.29 -0.78
C GLN A 795 25.12 17.27 0.35
N ASP A 796 24.93 16.82 1.60
CA ASP A 796 25.28 17.54 2.83
C ASP A 796 24.59 18.90 3.03
N ARG A 797 23.43 19.10 2.40
CA ARG A 797 22.57 20.27 2.60
C ARG A 797 21.20 19.84 3.13
N TYR A 798 20.63 20.68 3.99
CA TYR A 798 19.29 20.46 4.53
C TYR A 798 18.33 21.56 4.07
N LEU A 799 17.04 21.24 4.00
CA LEU A 799 15.99 22.19 3.70
C LEU A 799 15.76 23.10 4.90
N ILE A 800 15.97 24.40 4.74
CA ILE A 800 15.67 25.38 5.81
C ILE A 800 14.16 25.36 6.09
N TYR A 801 13.33 25.42 5.05
CA TYR A 801 11.87 25.46 5.16
C TYR A 801 11.25 24.05 5.23
N THR A 802 11.70 23.23 6.18
CA THR A 802 11.18 21.86 6.37
C THR A 802 9.79 21.90 7.00
N THR A 803 8.75 21.51 6.27
CA THR A 803 7.36 21.49 6.77
C THR A 803 6.93 20.15 7.37
N LYS A 804 7.58 19.07 6.97
CA LYS A 804 7.33 17.69 7.42
C LYS A 804 8.65 16.89 7.31
N THR A 805 8.91 16.01 8.27
CA THR A 805 9.99 15.02 8.20
C THR A 805 9.39 13.63 8.31
N LEU A 806 9.95 12.69 7.56
CA LEU A 806 9.58 11.28 7.59
C LEU A 806 10.87 10.47 7.58
N SER A 807 10.84 9.31 8.24
CA SER A 807 11.92 8.33 8.09
C SER A 807 11.85 7.76 6.67
N ALA A 808 12.88 7.99 5.88
CA ALA A 808 13.01 7.45 4.53
C ALA A 808 14.37 6.75 4.39
N PHE A 809 14.38 5.58 3.76
CA PHE A 809 15.58 4.75 3.57
C PHE A 809 16.18 4.87 2.15
N SER A 810 15.56 5.67 1.27
CA SER A 810 16.08 6.03 -0.04
C SER A 810 15.57 7.39 -0.49
N ASP A 811 16.30 8.05 -1.39
CA ASP A 811 15.86 9.30 -2.00
C ASP A 811 14.55 9.12 -2.77
N SER A 812 14.34 7.96 -3.40
CA SER A 812 13.09 7.63 -4.10
C SER A 812 11.91 7.45 -3.14
N ALA A 813 12.12 6.95 -1.92
CA ALA A 813 11.10 6.91 -0.88
C ALA A 813 10.77 8.34 -0.40
N CYS A 814 11.77 9.20 -0.25
CA CYS A 814 11.57 10.59 0.15
C CYS A 814 10.89 11.43 -0.96
N GLN A 815 11.22 11.21 -2.23
CA GLN A 815 10.63 11.92 -3.37
C GLN A 815 9.15 11.59 -3.59
N ARG A 816 8.73 10.37 -3.20
CA ARG A 816 7.34 9.88 -3.29
C ARG A 816 6.50 10.17 -2.05
N ALA A 817 7.09 10.75 -1.01
CA ALA A 817 6.38 11.15 0.19
C ALA A 817 5.48 12.37 -0.09
N LEU A 818 4.28 12.11 -0.60
CA LEU A 818 3.21 13.10 -0.80
C LEU A 818 2.44 13.38 0.50
#